data_AF-A0A6I4NP03-F1
#
_entry.id   AF-A0A6I4NP03-F1
#
_cell.length_a   1.000
_cell.length_b   1.000
_cell.length_c   1.000
_cell.angle_alpha   90.00
_cell.angle_beta   90.00
_cell.angle_gamma   90.00
#
_symmetry.space_group_name_H-M   'P 1'
#
loop_
_entity.id
_entity.type
_entity.pdbx_description
1 polymer ?
#
loop_
_entity_poly.entity_id
_entity_poly.type
_entity_poly.pdbx_seq_one_letter_code
_entity_poly.pdbx_strand_id
1 'polypeptide(L)'
;MNQKTTTTVSSTFRKMTTKAILSVLLFFIVYILLILSGIGITILAGYAGFFIIVAKPMFITIMIGAGLVCMGILVLIFLFKFIFVKHTIDRSHLVEITKEQEPKLFGFIEEIVSVVKTDFPKKVYLSSDVNASVFYDSNFWSMFFPIKKNLQIGIGLINSVSEIELKAILAHEFGHFSQRSMKVGSYVYNVNQIIHNMLYDNDSYNSIAQSWGSVNGYFSFFVSLAVKIVEGIQWVLRQVYQVVNLNYYGLSRQMEFHADAVAASVTGSEPLITSLLRLDLADHSFNKVLDYYGTKIPESIATKNVYEQQTLVMNFIAHKSKVQVQNDLPQLTPDFLNRYNKSKLQIENKWDTHPSTEDRISELRKLNSKELEENTRLATSLLSNKIDLQSKFTDKMFSAVSYPSDIVYHENEDFFNEFETEFLSNSFNDIFNSYYDNKNPIFNDSEVIKTDSYADKGLNELFSNAAVDLVYNSVSLENDLNVLRQIQNGDYKIKFFNYDGHKIFRKDCSELIERLEAELKQIKEEILKNDHDIYFYFLKLANNQNKREEYKKMYNDFFIMDKDFDVNFEYYVKMIDACEFMHHVNSFEIIERNMVLLKHEEDRFKAQIEKILSNKMYSAAITIEMREVFGKYLSEDWKYFSRNEYLNEVLEILNKSVTNYQFILSKTYFQTKKELLTYKIQLLNN
;
A
#
# COMPACT_ATOMS: atom_id res chain seq x y z
N MET A 1 -41.82 15.49 11.48
CA MET A 1 -41.24 16.81 11.16
C MET A 1 -40.19 16.57 10.08
N ASN A 2 -40.53 16.76 8.81
CA ASN A 2 -39.66 16.45 7.66
C ASN A 2 -38.58 17.54 7.49
N GLN A 3 -37.42 17.39 8.13
CA GLN A 3 -36.25 18.17 7.74
C GLN A 3 -35.71 17.63 6.40
N LYS A 4 -35.54 18.53 5.44
CA LYS A 4 -34.94 18.24 4.13
C LYS A 4 -33.46 17.84 4.33
N THR A 5 -33.19 16.53 4.38
CA THR A 5 -31.84 15.96 4.16
C THR A 5 -31.45 16.05 2.69
N THR A 6 -31.26 17.27 2.19
CA THR A 6 -30.54 17.51 0.94
C THR A 6 -29.30 18.30 1.30
N THR A 7 -28.22 17.59 1.60
CA THR A 7 -26.89 18.19 1.75
C THR A 7 -26.58 18.98 0.48
N THR A 8 -26.33 20.29 0.63
CA THR A 8 -26.07 21.17 -0.50
C THR A 8 -24.66 20.95 -1.02
N VAL A 9 -24.55 20.57 -2.30
CA VAL A 9 -23.28 20.37 -2.99
C VAL A 9 -22.41 21.63 -2.98
N SER A 10 -21.14 21.51 -2.57
CA SER A 10 -20.18 22.61 -2.45
C SER A 10 -19.85 23.29 -3.78
N SER A 11 -19.39 24.54 -3.74
CA SER A 11 -18.95 25.27 -4.95
C SER A 11 -17.72 24.61 -5.59
N THR A 12 -16.81 24.07 -4.79
CA THR A 12 -15.64 23.31 -5.23
C THR A 12 -16.05 22.04 -5.95
N PHE A 13 -17.04 21.29 -5.42
CA PHE A 13 -17.60 20.12 -6.09
C PHE A 13 -18.11 20.50 -7.48
N ARG A 14 -18.97 21.52 -7.60
CA ARG A 14 -19.51 21.97 -8.90
C ARG A 14 -18.39 22.32 -9.89
N LYS A 15 -17.35 23.02 -9.43
CA LYS A 15 -16.18 23.37 -10.25
C LYS A 15 -15.45 22.13 -10.76
N MET A 16 -15.20 21.15 -9.90
CA MET A 16 -14.53 19.91 -10.30
C MET A 16 -15.40 19.04 -11.21
N THR A 17 -16.72 18.98 -10.96
CA THR A 17 -17.67 18.30 -11.86
C THR A 17 -17.64 18.91 -13.25
N THR A 18 -17.70 20.25 -13.37
CA THR A 18 -17.63 20.90 -14.68
C THR A 18 -16.32 20.61 -15.40
N LYS A 19 -15.18 20.66 -14.69
CA LYS A 19 -13.88 20.30 -15.28
C LYS A 19 -13.85 18.85 -15.77
N ALA A 20 -14.34 17.91 -14.97
CA ALA A 20 -14.41 16.51 -15.33
C ALA A 20 -15.29 16.27 -16.56
N ILE A 21 -16.49 16.88 -16.63
CA ILE A 21 -17.36 16.83 -17.80
C ILE A 21 -16.65 17.38 -19.04
N LEU A 22 -16.01 18.56 -18.93
CA LEU A 22 -15.29 19.17 -20.05
C LEU A 22 -14.12 18.30 -20.54
N SER A 23 -13.39 17.65 -19.63
CA SER A 23 -12.33 16.71 -20.02
C SER A 23 -12.86 15.46 -20.70
N VAL A 24 -14.01 14.93 -20.26
CA VAL A 24 -14.67 13.79 -20.92
C VAL A 24 -15.16 14.19 -22.32
N LEU A 25 -15.72 15.39 -22.48
CA LEU A 25 -16.12 15.92 -23.79
C LEU A 25 -14.91 16.09 -24.72
N LEU A 26 -13.79 16.62 -24.21
CA LEU A 26 -12.53 16.70 -24.94
C LEU A 26 -12.09 15.32 -25.43
N PHE A 27 -12.15 14.31 -24.56
CA PHE A 27 -11.84 12.93 -24.94
C PHE A 27 -12.71 12.43 -26.09
N PHE A 28 -14.04 12.60 -26.02
CA PHE A 28 -14.93 12.17 -27.10
C PHE A 28 -14.62 12.87 -28.42
N ILE A 29 -14.34 14.18 -28.40
CA ILE A 29 -13.98 14.94 -29.61
C ILE A 29 -12.69 14.39 -30.21
N VAL A 30 -11.63 14.23 -29.41
CA VAL A 30 -10.34 13.70 -29.89
C VAL A 30 -10.51 12.27 -30.40
N TYR A 31 -11.26 11.44 -29.70
CA TYR A 31 -11.48 10.06 -30.08
C TYR A 31 -12.27 9.93 -31.39
N ILE A 32 -13.31 10.74 -31.61
CA ILE A 32 -14.03 10.80 -32.90
C ILE A 32 -13.08 11.24 -34.01
N LEU A 33 -12.23 12.25 -33.77
CA LEU A 33 -11.24 12.68 -34.76
C LEU A 33 -10.27 11.55 -35.11
N LEU A 34 -9.81 10.78 -34.13
CA LEU A 34 -8.93 9.61 -34.35
C LEU A 34 -9.64 8.51 -35.16
N ILE A 35 -10.93 8.25 -34.90
CA ILE A 35 -11.74 7.33 -35.74
C ILE A 35 -11.81 7.84 -37.17
N LEU A 36 -12.18 9.10 -37.38
CA LEU A 36 -12.30 9.69 -38.71
C LEU A 36 -10.97 9.67 -39.47
N SER A 37 -9.87 9.97 -38.78
CA SER A 37 -8.52 9.85 -39.33
C SER A 37 -8.16 8.39 -39.67
N GLY A 38 -8.47 7.43 -38.81
CA GLY A 38 -8.23 6.00 -39.07
C GLY A 38 -9.03 5.47 -40.27
N ILE A 39 -10.30 5.85 -40.39
CA ILE A 39 -11.14 5.55 -41.56
C ILE A 39 -10.54 6.20 -42.81
N GLY A 40 -10.15 7.48 -42.73
CA GLY A 40 -9.50 8.20 -43.82
C GLY A 40 -8.22 7.53 -44.30
N ILE A 41 -7.32 7.14 -43.38
CA ILE A 41 -6.09 6.39 -43.68
C ILE A 41 -6.43 5.06 -44.37
N THR A 42 -7.44 4.35 -43.89
CA THR A 42 -7.85 3.06 -44.47
C THR A 42 -8.36 3.21 -45.90
N ILE A 43 -9.21 4.21 -46.15
CA ILE A 43 -9.73 4.50 -47.49
C ILE A 43 -8.59 4.89 -48.43
N LEU A 44 -7.69 5.79 -47.99
CA LEU A 44 -6.54 6.23 -48.78
C LEU A 44 -5.57 5.07 -49.07
N ALA A 45 -5.30 4.21 -48.09
CA ALA A 45 -4.44 3.03 -48.25
C ALA A 45 -5.06 2.02 -49.22
N GLY A 46 -6.38 1.78 -49.13
CA GLY A 46 -7.11 0.94 -50.08
C GLY A 46 -7.11 1.50 -51.50
N TYR A 47 -7.34 2.81 -51.65
CA TYR A 47 -7.26 3.50 -52.94
C TYR A 47 -5.85 3.43 -53.54
N ALA A 48 -4.82 3.74 -52.75
CA ALA A 48 -3.43 3.64 -53.19
C ALA A 48 -3.06 2.20 -53.60
N GLY A 49 -3.46 1.21 -52.80
CA GLY A 49 -3.26 -0.20 -53.11
C GLY A 49 -3.94 -0.61 -54.43
N PHE A 50 -5.18 -0.19 -54.64
CA PHE A 50 -5.91 -0.43 -55.89
C PHE A 50 -5.21 0.19 -57.10
N PHE A 51 -4.79 1.45 -57.03
CA PHE A 51 -4.08 2.12 -58.12
C PHE A 51 -2.72 1.49 -58.44
N ILE A 52 -1.98 1.04 -57.42
CA ILE A 52 -0.70 0.32 -57.60
C ILE A 52 -0.93 -0.99 -58.37
N ILE A 53 -1.99 -1.73 -58.05
CA ILE A 53 -2.35 -2.98 -58.71
C ILE A 53 -2.77 -2.73 -60.17
N VAL A 54 -3.63 -1.74 -60.40
CA VAL A 54 -4.13 -1.41 -61.76
C VAL A 54 -3.01 -0.90 -62.66
N ALA A 55 -2.08 -0.08 -62.13
CA ALA A 55 -0.99 0.48 -62.91
C ALA A 55 -0.03 -0.59 -63.46
N LYS A 56 0.27 -1.63 -62.68
CA LYS A 56 1.07 -2.78 -63.10
C LYS A 56 0.66 -4.04 -62.33
N PRO A 57 -0.22 -4.91 -62.87
CA PRO A 57 -0.69 -6.10 -62.16
C PRO A 57 0.39 -7.17 -62.15
N MET A 58 1.12 -7.27 -61.04
CA MET A 58 2.19 -8.24 -60.80
C MET A 58 2.08 -8.77 -59.38
N PHE A 59 2.69 -9.91 -59.08
CA PHE A 59 2.62 -10.51 -57.74
C PHE A 59 3.03 -9.52 -56.63
N ILE A 60 4.11 -8.77 -56.83
CA ILE A 60 4.62 -7.80 -55.84
C ILE A 60 3.64 -6.63 -55.64
N THR A 61 3.01 -6.10 -56.70
CA THR A 61 2.05 -4.99 -56.57
C THR A 61 0.75 -5.42 -55.90
N ILE A 62 0.33 -6.68 -56.10
CA ILE A 62 -0.78 -7.30 -55.36
C ILE A 62 -0.43 -7.43 -53.87
N MET A 63 0.77 -7.89 -53.53
CA MET A 63 1.22 -8.00 -52.14
C MET A 63 1.32 -6.63 -51.45
N ILE A 64 1.82 -5.61 -52.13
CA ILE A 64 1.87 -4.23 -51.61
C ILE A 64 0.45 -3.67 -51.39
N GLY A 65 -0.45 -3.86 -52.35
CA GLY A 65 -1.84 -3.42 -52.21
C GLY A 65 -2.57 -4.12 -51.07
N ALA A 66 -2.41 -5.44 -50.94
CA ALA A 66 -2.95 -6.21 -49.82
C ALA A 66 -2.34 -5.79 -48.48
N GLY A 67 -1.03 -5.49 -48.46
CA GLY A 67 -0.34 -4.97 -47.28
C GLY A 67 -0.87 -3.61 -46.82
N LEU A 68 -1.14 -2.68 -47.74
CA LEU A 68 -1.75 -1.38 -47.43
C LEU A 68 -3.17 -1.51 -46.85
N VAL A 69 -3.99 -2.41 -47.41
CA VAL A 69 -5.33 -2.69 -46.87
C VAL A 69 -5.24 -3.32 -45.49
N CYS A 70 -4.35 -4.30 -45.31
CA CYS A 70 -4.06 -4.93 -44.04
C CYS A 70 -3.68 -3.91 -42.96
N MET A 71 -2.79 -2.96 -43.29
CA MET A 71 -2.41 -1.86 -42.39
C MET A 71 -3.63 -1.03 -41.95
N GLY A 72 -4.47 -0.60 -42.89
CA GLY A 72 -5.68 0.17 -42.57
C GLY A 72 -6.66 -0.60 -41.68
N ILE A 73 -6.90 -1.87 -41.99
CA ILE A 73 -7.78 -2.74 -41.20
C ILE A 73 -7.25 -2.90 -39.77
N LEU A 74 -5.94 -3.12 -39.57
CA LEU A 74 -5.36 -3.23 -38.23
C LEU A 74 -5.56 -1.96 -37.41
N VAL A 75 -5.39 -0.77 -38.02
CA VAL A 75 -5.66 0.50 -37.35
C VAL A 75 -7.14 0.61 -36.93
N LEU A 76 -8.08 0.20 -37.78
CA LEU A 76 -9.51 0.18 -37.43
C LEU A 76 -9.83 -0.85 -36.35
N ILE A 77 -9.25 -2.04 -36.39
CA ILE A 77 -9.42 -3.05 -35.35
C ILE A 77 -9.00 -2.46 -34.00
N PHE A 78 -7.85 -1.79 -33.93
CA PHE A 78 -7.40 -1.12 -32.70
C PHE A 78 -8.41 -0.08 -32.21
N LEU A 79 -8.95 0.75 -33.12
CA LEU A 79 -9.91 1.79 -32.76
C LEU A 79 -11.27 1.25 -32.33
N PHE A 80 -11.71 0.09 -32.81
CA PHE A 80 -13.05 -0.45 -32.52
C PHE A 80 -13.10 -1.63 -31.54
N LYS A 81 -11.96 -2.31 -31.26
CA LYS A 81 -11.93 -3.54 -30.44
C LYS A 81 -12.65 -3.42 -29.10
N PHE A 82 -12.54 -2.27 -28.43
CA PHE A 82 -13.01 -2.12 -27.05
C PHE A 82 -14.53 -1.99 -26.94
N ILE A 83 -15.25 -1.69 -28.03
CA ILE A 83 -16.73 -1.68 -28.04
C ILE A 83 -17.27 -3.07 -27.69
N PHE A 84 -16.49 -4.11 -27.99
CA PHE A 84 -16.85 -5.51 -27.82
C PHE A 84 -16.25 -6.16 -26.55
N VAL A 85 -15.38 -5.45 -25.82
CA VAL A 85 -14.77 -5.96 -24.59
C VAL A 85 -15.73 -5.79 -23.42
N LYS A 86 -16.00 -6.88 -22.71
CA LYS A 86 -16.78 -6.89 -21.47
C LYS A 86 -15.83 -7.17 -20.31
N HIS A 87 -15.82 -6.27 -19.33
CA HIS A 87 -15.11 -6.52 -18.08
C HIS A 87 -16.10 -7.03 -17.04
N THR A 88 -15.79 -8.19 -16.46
CA THR A 88 -16.55 -8.76 -15.34
C THR A 88 -15.67 -8.73 -14.11
N ILE A 89 -16.19 -8.18 -13.02
CA ILE A 89 -15.52 -8.23 -11.73
C ILE A 89 -15.49 -9.70 -11.28
N ASP A 90 -14.32 -10.18 -10.85
CA ASP A 90 -14.21 -11.50 -10.24
C ASP A 90 -15.04 -11.54 -8.94
N ARG A 91 -15.86 -12.58 -8.80
CA ARG A 91 -16.75 -12.78 -7.65
C ARG A 91 -16.46 -14.08 -6.91
N SER A 92 -15.37 -14.76 -7.27
CA SER A 92 -14.94 -16.02 -6.66
C SER A 92 -14.91 -15.93 -5.12
N HIS A 93 -14.40 -14.82 -4.59
CA HIS A 93 -14.27 -14.54 -3.16
C HIS A 93 -15.61 -14.11 -2.49
N LEU A 94 -16.60 -13.65 -3.25
CA LEU A 94 -17.87 -13.14 -2.72
C LEU A 94 -18.92 -14.25 -2.47
N VAL A 95 -19.80 -14.04 -1.50
CA VAL A 95 -20.98 -14.89 -1.25
C VAL A 95 -22.23 -14.04 -1.31
N GLU A 96 -23.12 -14.32 -2.27
CA GLU A 96 -24.42 -13.64 -2.36
C GLU A 96 -25.33 -14.08 -1.20
N ILE A 97 -25.94 -13.11 -0.53
CA ILE A 97 -26.92 -13.35 0.54
C ILE A 97 -28.30 -12.84 0.16
N THR A 98 -29.32 -13.38 0.82
CA THR A 98 -30.74 -13.07 0.59
C THR A 98 -31.42 -12.60 1.87
N LYS A 99 -32.58 -11.96 1.74
CA LYS A 99 -33.36 -11.44 2.88
C LYS A 99 -33.82 -12.56 3.81
N GLU A 100 -34.07 -13.75 3.27
CA GLU A 100 -34.46 -14.93 4.02
C GLU A 100 -33.31 -15.46 4.89
N GLN A 101 -32.06 -15.33 4.41
CA GLN A 101 -30.87 -15.73 5.15
C GLN A 101 -30.48 -14.72 6.22
N GLU A 102 -30.50 -13.42 5.89
CA GLU A 102 -30.07 -12.35 6.79
C GLU A 102 -31.11 -11.23 6.94
N PRO A 103 -32.28 -11.50 7.56
CA PRO A 103 -33.41 -10.56 7.60
C PRO A 103 -33.09 -9.26 8.33
N LYS A 104 -32.30 -9.31 9.41
CA LYS A 104 -31.91 -8.12 10.18
C LYS A 104 -31.01 -7.20 9.38
N LEU A 105 -29.97 -7.74 8.74
CA LEU A 105 -29.07 -6.98 7.88
C LEU A 105 -29.81 -6.36 6.68
N PHE A 106 -30.72 -7.11 6.05
CA PHE A 106 -31.54 -6.55 4.95
C PHE A 106 -32.48 -5.44 5.44
N GLY A 107 -33.14 -5.60 6.59
CA GLY A 107 -33.96 -4.55 7.19
C GLY A 107 -33.15 -3.29 7.52
N PHE A 108 -31.92 -3.48 8.02
CA PHE A 108 -30.97 -2.40 8.28
C PHE A 108 -30.58 -1.66 7.00
N ILE A 109 -30.28 -2.37 5.91
CA ILE A 109 -29.99 -1.76 4.60
C ILE A 109 -31.21 -1.01 4.05
N GLU A 110 -32.42 -1.59 4.16
CA GLU A 110 -33.68 -0.97 3.72
C GLU A 110 -33.93 0.37 4.42
N GLU A 111 -33.66 0.44 5.73
CA GLU A 111 -33.74 1.68 6.51
C GLU A 111 -32.80 2.75 5.96
N ILE A 112 -31.52 2.42 5.74
CA ILE A 112 -30.52 3.38 5.26
C ILE A 112 -30.88 3.88 3.86
N VAL A 113 -31.25 2.98 2.96
CA VAL A 113 -31.66 3.30 1.58
C VAL A 113 -32.86 4.27 1.59
N SER A 114 -33.81 4.06 2.51
CA SER A 114 -34.98 4.94 2.69
C SER A 114 -34.59 6.34 3.17
N VAL A 115 -33.70 6.44 4.17
CA VAL A 115 -33.24 7.74 4.73
C VAL A 115 -32.39 8.51 3.71
N VAL A 116 -31.45 7.81 3.06
CA VAL A 116 -30.55 8.37 2.05
C VAL A 116 -31.28 8.69 0.73
N LYS A 117 -32.46 8.11 0.51
CA LYS A 117 -33.30 8.26 -0.70
C LYS A 117 -32.58 7.77 -1.96
N THR A 118 -32.02 6.57 -1.89
CA THR A 118 -31.39 5.89 -3.03
C THR A 118 -32.16 4.62 -3.41
N ASP A 119 -31.74 3.95 -4.47
CA ASP A 119 -32.29 2.65 -4.87
C ASP A 119 -31.65 1.52 -4.05
N PHE A 120 -32.43 0.47 -3.74
CA PHE A 120 -31.89 -0.73 -3.09
C PHE A 120 -30.88 -1.44 -4.02
N PRO A 121 -29.77 -1.99 -3.48
CA PRO A 121 -28.77 -2.72 -4.29
C PRO A 121 -29.40 -3.86 -5.10
N LYS A 122 -28.83 -4.13 -6.29
CA LYS A 122 -29.26 -5.26 -7.12
C LYS A 122 -29.09 -6.59 -6.40
N LYS A 123 -27.95 -6.75 -5.72
CA LYS A 123 -27.53 -7.92 -4.97
C LYS A 123 -26.68 -7.47 -3.80
N VAL A 124 -26.73 -8.21 -2.69
CA VAL A 124 -25.91 -8.01 -1.51
C VAL A 124 -24.96 -9.19 -1.38
N TYR A 125 -23.68 -8.90 -1.25
CA TYR A 125 -22.60 -9.86 -1.11
C TYR A 125 -21.90 -9.67 0.23
N LEU A 126 -21.49 -10.79 0.82
CA LEU A 126 -20.54 -10.82 1.92
C LEU A 126 -19.15 -11.20 1.38
N SER A 127 -18.11 -10.59 1.95
CA SER A 127 -16.69 -10.94 1.70
C SER A 127 -15.93 -11.16 3.01
N SER A 128 -14.69 -11.63 2.93
CA SER A 128 -13.83 -11.80 4.10
C SER A 128 -13.25 -10.50 4.66
N ASP A 129 -13.30 -9.43 3.88
CA ASP A 129 -12.41 -8.28 4.05
C ASP A 129 -12.84 -7.35 5.20
N VAL A 130 -11.98 -6.39 5.54
CA VAL A 130 -12.31 -5.27 6.44
C VAL A 130 -12.76 -4.05 5.63
N ASN A 131 -13.73 -4.25 4.74
CA ASN A 131 -14.20 -3.19 3.84
C ASN A 131 -15.70 -3.32 3.51
N ALA A 132 -16.33 -2.22 3.11
CA ALA A 132 -17.62 -2.20 2.44
C ALA A 132 -17.49 -1.40 1.14
N SER A 133 -18.13 -1.86 0.08
CA SER A 133 -18.09 -1.13 -1.19
C SER A 133 -19.31 -1.41 -2.05
N VAL A 134 -19.57 -0.52 -3.00
CA VAL A 134 -20.59 -0.71 -4.02
C VAL A 134 -19.94 -0.85 -5.39
N PHE A 135 -20.22 -1.95 -6.08
CA PHE A 135 -19.58 -2.31 -7.35
C PHE A 135 -20.59 -2.69 -8.44
N TYR A 136 -20.15 -2.73 -9.69
CA TYR A 136 -20.97 -3.12 -10.84
C TYR A 136 -20.12 -3.54 -12.03
N ASP A 137 -20.67 -4.36 -12.91
CA ASP A 137 -19.99 -4.71 -14.16
C ASP A 137 -20.07 -3.54 -15.15
N SER A 138 -18.93 -3.16 -15.71
CA SER A 138 -18.83 -2.11 -16.73
C SER A 138 -18.66 -2.73 -18.12
N ASN A 139 -19.43 -2.23 -19.09
CA ASN A 139 -19.22 -2.49 -20.52
C ASN A 139 -19.25 -1.15 -21.28
N PHE A 140 -18.92 -1.13 -22.58
CA PHE A 140 -18.97 0.12 -23.36
C PHE A 140 -20.33 0.84 -23.28
N TRP A 141 -21.43 0.08 -23.28
CA TRP A 141 -22.80 0.62 -23.19
C TRP A 141 -23.15 1.25 -21.83
N SER A 142 -22.37 0.98 -20.79
CA SER A 142 -22.50 1.61 -19.47
C SER A 142 -22.33 3.14 -19.50
N MET A 143 -21.74 3.68 -20.56
CA MET A 143 -21.67 5.13 -20.79
C MET A 143 -23.05 5.72 -21.12
N PHE A 144 -23.95 4.97 -21.75
CA PHE A 144 -25.22 5.50 -22.25
C PHE A 144 -26.41 5.12 -21.38
N PHE A 145 -26.29 4.08 -20.56
CA PHE A 145 -27.39 3.53 -19.77
C PHE A 145 -27.05 3.39 -18.28
N PRO A 146 -27.99 3.69 -17.37
CA PRO A 146 -27.77 3.53 -15.94
C PRO A 146 -27.61 2.05 -15.56
N ILE A 147 -26.65 1.76 -14.67
CA ILE A 147 -26.40 0.41 -14.15
C ILE A 147 -26.85 0.29 -12.69
N LYS A 148 -27.55 -0.80 -12.37
CA LYS A 148 -27.83 -1.19 -10.98
C LYS A 148 -26.57 -1.78 -10.34
N LYS A 149 -26.25 -1.33 -9.13
CA LYS A 149 -25.03 -1.70 -8.41
C LYS A 149 -25.28 -2.81 -7.40
N ASN A 150 -24.25 -3.56 -7.08
CA ASN A 150 -24.24 -4.55 -6.02
C ASN A 150 -23.55 -3.95 -4.78
N LEU A 151 -23.96 -4.39 -3.59
CA LEU A 151 -23.32 -4.03 -2.33
C LEU A 151 -22.43 -5.20 -1.87
N GLN A 152 -21.24 -4.91 -1.42
CA GLN A 152 -20.35 -5.82 -0.72
C GLN A 152 -20.14 -5.33 0.71
N ILE A 153 -20.28 -6.23 1.68
CA ILE A 153 -19.98 -5.96 3.09
C ILE A 153 -19.04 -7.04 3.59
N GLY A 154 -17.87 -6.65 4.07
CA GLY A 154 -16.89 -7.56 4.62
C GLY A 154 -17.27 -8.02 6.04
N ILE A 155 -17.08 -9.31 6.32
CA ILE A 155 -17.28 -9.86 7.67
C ILE A 155 -16.25 -9.27 8.64
N GLY A 156 -15.00 -9.06 8.20
CA GLY A 156 -13.96 -8.42 9.00
C GLY A 156 -14.32 -6.98 9.38
N LEU A 157 -15.07 -6.28 8.53
CA LEU A 157 -15.62 -4.96 8.84
C LEU A 157 -16.72 -5.07 9.90
N ILE A 158 -17.74 -5.91 9.68
CA ILE A 158 -18.88 -6.10 10.60
C ILE A 158 -18.38 -6.51 12.00
N ASN A 159 -17.28 -7.27 12.07
CA ASN A 159 -16.66 -7.71 13.31
C ASN A 159 -15.96 -6.58 14.09
N SER A 160 -15.67 -5.44 13.45
CA SER A 160 -14.80 -4.39 13.98
C SER A 160 -15.49 -3.04 14.17
N VAL A 161 -16.81 -2.98 13.98
CA VAL A 161 -17.59 -1.75 14.11
C VAL A 161 -18.89 -1.98 14.89
N SER A 162 -19.41 -0.91 15.47
CA SER A 162 -20.75 -0.89 16.04
C SER A 162 -21.83 -0.80 14.96
N GLU A 163 -23.08 -1.09 15.30
CA GLU A 163 -24.23 -0.95 14.42
C GLU A 163 -24.34 0.47 13.85
N ILE A 164 -24.13 1.51 14.68
CA ILE A 164 -24.24 2.91 14.24
C ILE A 164 -23.09 3.31 13.31
N GLU A 165 -21.88 2.80 13.56
CA GLU A 165 -20.72 3.00 12.68
C GLU A 165 -20.92 2.28 11.34
N LEU A 166 -21.45 1.05 11.33
CA LEU A 166 -21.81 0.38 10.09
C LEU A 166 -22.91 1.15 9.34
N LYS A 167 -23.87 1.74 10.07
CA LYS A 167 -24.91 2.59 9.46
C LYS A 167 -24.28 3.79 8.77
N ALA A 168 -23.29 4.43 9.40
CA ALA A 168 -22.56 5.57 8.85
C ALA A 168 -21.74 5.18 7.61
N ILE A 169 -21.02 4.06 7.66
CA ILE A 169 -20.23 3.54 6.51
C ILE A 169 -21.15 3.21 5.34
N LEU A 170 -22.23 2.46 5.55
CA LEU A 170 -23.16 2.14 4.47
C LEU A 170 -23.90 3.37 3.94
N ALA A 171 -24.21 4.35 4.81
CA ALA A 171 -24.77 5.63 4.37
C ALA A 171 -23.79 6.43 3.51
N HIS A 172 -22.48 6.39 3.81
CA HIS A 172 -21.43 6.94 2.98
C HIS A 172 -21.41 6.25 1.61
N GLU A 173 -21.37 4.91 1.59
CA GLU A 173 -21.40 4.12 0.34
C GLU A 173 -22.63 4.47 -0.52
N PHE A 174 -23.82 4.57 0.09
CA PHE A 174 -25.03 4.99 -0.63
C PHE A 174 -25.05 6.48 -0.99
N GLY A 175 -24.31 7.31 -0.26
CA GLY A 175 -24.09 8.73 -0.52
C GLY A 175 -23.42 9.00 -1.86
N HIS A 176 -22.59 8.09 -2.35
CA HIS A 176 -22.04 8.13 -3.71
C HIS A 176 -23.11 8.02 -4.81
N PHE A 177 -24.37 7.71 -4.50
CA PHE A 177 -25.40 7.41 -5.51
C PHE A 177 -26.71 8.16 -5.35
N SER A 178 -26.99 8.69 -4.16
CA SER A 178 -28.31 9.23 -3.81
C SER A 178 -28.70 10.53 -4.52
N GLN A 179 -27.73 11.27 -5.09
CA GLN A 179 -27.98 12.56 -5.74
C GLN A 179 -27.70 12.57 -7.25
N ARG A 180 -28.48 13.37 -8.00
CA ARG A 180 -28.25 13.61 -9.45
C ARG A 180 -26.84 14.12 -9.76
N SER A 181 -26.26 14.91 -8.85
CA SER A 181 -24.88 15.41 -8.92
C SER A 181 -23.85 14.28 -8.85
N MET A 182 -24.09 13.24 -8.04
CA MET A 182 -23.19 12.09 -7.93
C MET A 182 -23.26 11.14 -9.13
N LYS A 183 -24.40 11.08 -9.83
CA LYS A 183 -24.52 10.31 -11.09
C LYS A 183 -23.49 10.73 -12.15
N VAL A 184 -23.13 12.02 -12.18
CA VAL A 184 -22.09 12.53 -13.07
C VAL A 184 -20.72 11.98 -12.68
N GLY A 185 -20.42 11.88 -11.38
CA GLY A 185 -19.16 11.32 -10.90
C GLY A 185 -18.98 9.84 -11.27
N SER A 186 -20.00 9.02 -11.03
CA SER A 186 -20.01 7.61 -11.46
C SER A 186 -19.87 7.46 -12.98
N TYR A 187 -20.45 8.37 -13.77
CA TYR A 187 -20.26 8.40 -15.21
C TYR A 187 -18.82 8.74 -15.62
N VAL A 188 -18.20 9.77 -15.02
CA VAL A 188 -16.80 10.14 -15.28
C VAL A 188 -15.87 8.99 -14.89
N TYR A 189 -16.12 8.31 -13.76
CA TYR A 189 -15.37 7.13 -13.35
C TYR A 189 -15.42 6.02 -14.41
N ASN A 190 -16.60 5.69 -14.93
CA ASN A 190 -16.76 4.69 -15.98
C ASN A 190 -15.99 5.04 -17.25
N VAL A 191 -16.07 6.31 -17.67
CA VAL A 191 -15.31 6.80 -18.82
C VAL A 191 -13.81 6.65 -18.55
N ASN A 192 -13.33 7.05 -17.37
CA ASN A 192 -11.91 6.95 -17.01
C ASN A 192 -11.40 5.49 -17.06
N GLN A 193 -12.14 4.54 -16.49
CA GLN A 193 -11.82 3.11 -16.52
C GLN A 193 -11.78 2.56 -17.96
N ILE A 194 -12.72 2.96 -18.81
CA ILE A 194 -12.74 2.49 -20.20
C ILE A 194 -11.57 3.08 -21.00
N ILE A 195 -11.20 4.35 -20.77
CA ILE A 195 -10.01 4.94 -21.40
C ILE A 195 -8.74 4.22 -20.96
N HIS A 196 -8.61 3.91 -19.67
CA HIS A 196 -7.50 3.13 -19.15
C HIS A 196 -7.42 1.78 -19.86
N ASN A 197 -8.51 1.02 -19.91
CA ASN A 197 -8.53 -0.29 -20.56
C ASN A 197 -8.21 -0.18 -22.06
N MET A 198 -8.71 0.85 -22.74
CA MET A 198 -8.37 1.12 -24.15
C MET A 198 -6.86 1.32 -24.37
N LEU A 199 -6.18 1.95 -23.42
CA LEU A 199 -4.76 2.27 -23.52
C LEU A 199 -3.87 1.07 -23.19
N TYR A 200 -4.25 0.25 -22.21
CA TYR A 200 -3.37 -0.75 -21.61
C TYR A 200 -3.75 -2.21 -21.92
N ASP A 201 -5.01 -2.51 -22.22
CA ASP A 201 -5.46 -3.87 -22.59
C ASP A 201 -5.32 -4.10 -24.11
N ASN A 202 -4.13 -4.55 -24.53
CA ASN A 202 -3.76 -4.68 -25.94
C ASN A 202 -3.42 -6.10 -26.40
N ASP A 203 -3.51 -7.11 -25.55
CA ASP A 203 -3.02 -8.46 -25.85
C ASP A 203 -3.74 -9.09 -27.05
N SER A 204 -5.06 -8.95 -27.11
CA SER A 204 -5.85 -9.42 -28.26
C SER A 204 -5.50 -8.69 -29.56
N TYR A 205 -5.08 -7.43 -29.51
CA TYR A 205 -4.66 -6.70 -30.71
C TYR A 205 -3.26 -7.14 -31.14
N ASN A 206 -2.34 -7.24 -30.19
CA ASN A 206 -0.96 -7.65 -30.42
C ASN A 206 -0.89 -9.05 -31.03
N SER A 207 -1.71 -9.99 -30.54
CA SER A 207 -1.77 -11.36 -31.09
C SER A 207 -2.29 -11.40 -32.53
N ILE A 208 -3.30 -10.58 -32.87
CA ILE A 208 -3.80 -10.44 -34.26
C ILE A 208 -2.71 -9.85 -35.17
N ALA A 209 -2.07 -8.76 -34.74
CA ALA A 209 -1.00 -8.12 -35.50
C ALA A 209 0.19 -9.08 -35.74
N GLN A 210 0.62 -9.81 -34.72
CA GLN A 210 1.69 -10.82 -34.84
C GLN A 210 1.30 -11.96 -35.79
N SER A 211 0.08 -12.49 -35.65
CA SER A 211 -0.43 -13.56 -36.51
C SER A 211 -0.40 -13.12 -37.98
N TRP A 212 -0.85 -11.90 -38.28
CA TRP A 212 -0.90 -11.37 -39.64
C TRP A 212 0.49 -11.03 -40.20
N GLY A 213 1.42 -10.59 -39.34
CA GLY A 213 2.82 -10.36 -39.72
C GLY A 213 3.59 -11.64 -40.04
N SER A 214 3.22 -12.76 -39.41
CA SER A 214 3.88 -14.06 -39.60
C SER A 214 3.52 -14.79 -40.91
N VAL A 215 2.47 -14.34 -41.61
CA VAL A 215 1.97 -14.98 -42.84
C VAL A 215 3.00 -14.91 -43.98
N ASN A 216 3.69 -13.77 -44.15
CA ASN A 216 4.75 -13.58 -45.15
C ASN A 216 5.59 -12.33 -44.84
N GLY A 217 6.88 -12.33 -45.18
CA GLY A 217 7.80 -11.20 -44.97
C GLY A 217 7.39 -9.89 -45.65
N TYR A 218 6.49 -9.92 -46.64
CA TYR A 218 5.92 -8.71 -47.24
C TYR A 218 4.90 -8.00 -46.32
N PHE A 219 4.15 -8.74 -45.49
CA PHE A 219 3.14 -8.18 -44.59
C PHE A 219 3.76 -7.61 -43.32
N SER A 220 4.89 -8.15 -42.86
CA SER A 220 5.56 -7.69 -41.63
C SER A 220 5.90 -6.20 -41.66
N PHE A 221 6.30 -5.66 -42.82
CA PHE A 221 6.55 -4.23 -43.00
C PHE A 221 5.28 -3.38 -42.77
N PHE A 222 4.15 -3.76 -43.37
CA PHE A 222 2.89 -3.03 -43.24
C PHE A 222 2.27 -3.18 -41.85
N VAL A 223 2.43 -4.35 -41.23
CA VAL A 223 2.05 -4.57 -39.84
C VAL A 223 2.88 -3.67 -38.92
N SER A 224 4.20 -3.59 -39.11
CA SER A 224 5.07 -2.68 -38.35
C SER A 224 4.66 -1.22 -38.51
N LEU A 225 4.28 -0.81 -39.73
CA LEU A 225 3.75 0.53 -39.98
C LEU A 225 2.42 0.78 -39.28
N ALA A 226 1.50 -0.20 -39.29
CA ALA A 226 0.23 -0.13 -38.56
C ALA A 226 0.46 0.00 -37.05
N VAL A 227 1.39 -0.78 -36.49
CA VAL A 227 1.78 -0.70 -35.08
C VAL A 227 2.31 0.69 -34.73
N LYS A 228 3.18 1.29 -35.54
CA LYS A 228 3.66 2.68 -35.33
C LYS A 228 2.54 3.72 -35.36
N ILE A 229 1.56 3.56 -36.26
CA ILE A 229 0.37 4.43 -36.29
C ILE A 229 -0.42 4.27 -34.99
N VAL A 230 -0.63 3.03 -34.54
CA VAL A 230 -1.32 2.73 -33.29
C VAL A 230 -0.57 3.29 -32.07
N GLU A 231 0.76 3.19 -32.02
CA GLU A 231 1.59 3.82 -30.97
C GLU A 231 1.39 5.35 -30.95
N GLY A 232 1.29 5.98 -32.12
CA GLY A 232 0.97 7.41 -32.23
C GLY A 232 -0.43 7.73 -31.70
N ILE A 233 -1.44 6.92 -32.04
CA ILE A 233 -2.81 7.05 -31.51
C ILE A 233 -2.80 6.88 -29.99
N GLN A 234 -2.11 5.87 -29.47
CA GLN A 234 -1.95 5.63 -28.04
C GLN A 234 -1.27 6.80 -27.34
N TRP A 235 -0.25 7.39 -27.94
CA TRP A 235 0.42 8.57 -27.39
C TRP A 235 -0.56 9.74 -27.23
N VAL A 236 -1.36 10.04 -28.26
CA VAL A 236 -2.40 11.09 -28.20
C VAL A 236 -3.42 10.77 -27.11
N LEU A 237 -3.92 9.54 -27.08
CA LEU A 237 -4.89 9.09 -26.07
C LEU A 237 -4.32 9.17 -24.65
N ARG A 238 -3.04 8.86 -24.44
CA ARG A 238 -2.35 9.00 -23.14
C ARG A 238 -2.31 10.44 -22.67
N GLN A 239 -2.04 11.40 -23.56
CA GLN A 239 -2.04 12.83 -23.19
C GLN A 239 -3.43 13.30 -22.75
N VAL A 240 -4.47 12.91 -23.49
CA VAL A 240 -5.85 13.25 -23.13
C VAL A 240 -6.27 12.53 -21.85
N TYR A 241 -5.90 11.27 -21.68
CA TYR A 241 -6.17 10.48 -20.49
C TYR A 241 -5.60 11.14 -19.23
N GLN A 242 -4.36 11.67 -19.27
CA GLN A 242 -3.81 12.41 -18.13
C GLN A 242 -4.71 13.56 -17.70
N VAL A 243 -5.22 14.35 -18.66
CA VAL A 243 -6.13 15.48 -18.39
C VAL A 243 -7.45 14.99 -17.80
N VAL A 244 -8.04 13.94 -18.36
CA VAL A 244 -9.28 13.33 -17.82
C VAL A 244 -9.06 12.84 -16.40
N ASN A 245 -7.96 12.10 -16.18
CA ASN A 245 -7.67 11.44 -14.92
C ASN A 245 -7.41 12.45 -13.79
N LEU A 246 -6.62 13.50 -14.04
CA LEU A 246 -6.38 14.59 -13.09
C LEU A 246 -7.67 15.30 -12.65
N ASN A 247 -8.58 15.55 -13.59
CA ASN A 247 -9.87 16.17 -13.27
C ASN A 247 -10.82 15.20 -12.57
N TYR A 248 -10.79 13.91 -12.96
CA TYR A 248 -11.53 12.86 -12.29
C TYR A 248 -11.11 12.71 -10.83
N TYR A 249 -9.82 12.68 -10.52
CA TYR A 249 -9.33 12.59 -9.14
C TYR A 249 -9.73 13.78 -8.27
N GLY A 250 -9.65 14.99 -8.82
CA GLY A 250 -10.17 16.18 -8.13
C GLY A 250 -11.68 16.11 -7.85
N LEU A 251 -12.46 15.53 -8.76
CA LEU A 251 -13.88 15.26 -8.54
C LEU A 251 -14.09 14.16 -7.50
N SER A 252 -13.32 13.07 -7.57
CA SER A 252 -13.37 11.92 -6.66
C SER A 252 -13.22 12.36 -5.21
N ARG A 253 -12.20 13.16 -4.89
CA ARG A 253 -12.02 13.69 -3.54
C ARG A 253 -13.21 14.53 -3.04
N GLN A 254 -13.86 15.28 -3.94
CA GLN A 254 -15.05 16.04 -3.58
C GLN A 254 -16.29 15.15 -3.42
N MET A 255 -16.36 13.99 -4.10
CA MET A 255 -17.41 12.99 -3.88
C MET A 255 -17.30 12.37 -2.48
N GLU A 256 -16.07 12.12 -2.00
CA GLU A 256 -15.81 11.61 -0.64
C GLU A 256 -16.36 12.54 0.44
N PHE A 257 -15.97 13.83 0.42
CA PHE A 257 -16.50 14.82 1.38
C PHE A 257 -18.02 14.95 1.32
N HIS A 258 -18.60 14.78 0.12
CA HIS A 258 -20.05 14.82 -0.03
C HIS A 258 -20.72 13.55 0.55
N ALA A 259 -20.15 12.37 0.30
CA ALA A 259 -20.62 11.11 0.86
C ALA A 259 -20.51 11.12 2.40
N ASP A 260 -19.42 11.66 2.94
CA ASP A 260 -19.22 11.92 4.37
C ASP A 260 -20.31 12.83 4.93
N ALA A 261 -20.66 13.92 4.23
CA ALA A 261 -21.74 14.80 4.64
C ALA A 261 -23.12 14.10 4.59
N VAL A 262 -23.34 13.19 3.64
CA VAL A 262 -24.56 12.36 3.60
C VAL A 262 -24.60 11.43 4.81
N ALA A 263 -23.54 10.69 5.09
CA ALA A 263 -23.44 9.82 6.26
C ALA A 263 -23.67 10.60 7.57
N ALA A 264 -23.01 11.75 7.73
CA ALA A 264 -23.19 12.62 8.87
C ALA A 264 -24.64 13.12 9.04
N SER A 265 -25.37 13.30 7.94
CA SER A 265 -26.80 13.65 7.98
C SER A 265 -27.72 12.50 8.42
N VAL A 266 -27.25 11.25 8.36
CA VAL A 266 -27.99 10.04 8.76
C VAL A 266 -27.72 9.70 10.22
N THR A 267 -26.46 9.74 10.66
CA THR A 267 -26.03 9.23 11.98
C THR A 267 -25.45 10.30 12.91
N GLY A 268 -25.15 11.50 12.41
CA GLY A 268 -24.20 12.43 13.02
C GLY A 268 -22.77 12.17 12.55
N SER A 269 -21.86 13.12 12.81
CA SER A 269 -20.47 13.06 12.32
C SER A 269 -19.61 12.04 13.08
N GLU A 270 -19.83 11.87 14.38
CA GLU A 270 -18.96 11.07 15.25
C GLU A 270 -18.85 9.59 14.84
N PRO A 271 -19.95 8.85 14.54
CA PRO A 271 -19.84 7.46 14.12
C PRO A 271 -18.95 7.24 12.88
N LEU A 272 -18.99 8.15 11.91
CA LEU A 272 -18.09 8.04 10.76
C LEU A 272 -16.64 8.34 11.15
N ILE A 273 -16.40 9.37 11.98
CA ILE A 273 -15.07 9.72 12.48
C ILE A 273 -14.45 8.54 13.27
N THR A 274 -15.18 7.96 14.22
CA THR A 274 -14.67 6.85 15.03
C THR A 274 -14.39 5.61 14.19
N SER A 275 -15.24 5.34 13.19
CA SER A 275 -15.01 4.24 12.26
C SER A 275 -13.77 4.47 11.39
N LEU A 276 -13.58 5.67 10.81
CA LEU A 276 -12.41 6.00 10.01
C LEU A 276 -11.11 5.85 10.79
N LEU A 277 -11.11 6.23 12.07
CA LEU A 277 -9.96 6.07 12.96
C LEU A 277 -9.66 4.60 13.29
N ARG A 278 -10.68 3.71 13.28
CA ARG A 278 -10.53 2.29 13.65
C ARG A 278 -10.28 1.37 12.47
N LEU A 279 -10.72 1.72 11.27
CA LEU A 279 -10.62 0.86 10.08
C LEU A 279 -9.19 0.38 9.83
N ASP A 280 -8.19 1.27 9.92
CA ASP A 280 -6.78 0.89 9.71
C ASP A 280 -6.30 -0.11 10.76
N LEU A 281 -6.67 0.08 12.04
CA LEU A 281 -6.35 -0.88 13.10
C LEU A 281 -7.04 -2.24 12.88
N ALA A 282 -8.31 -2.21 12.45
CA ALA A 282 -9.10 -3.40 12.20
C ALA A 282 -8.56 -4.22 11.02
N ASP A 283 -8.18 -3.54 9.93
CA ASP A 283 -7.57 -4.15 8.75
C ASP A 283 -6.16 -4.68 9.07
N HIS A 284 -5.35 -3.89 9.78
CA HIS A 284 -4.03 -4.34 10.24
C HIS A 284 -4.13 -5.59 11.12
N SER A 285 -5.07 -5.60 12.07
CA SER A 285 -5.26 -6.74 12.98
C SER A 285 -5.72 -7.98 12.23
N PHE A 286 -6.59 -7.84 11.23
CA PHE A 286 -7.00 -8.94 10.36
C PHE A 286 -5.82 -9.51 9.58
N ASN A 287 -5.05 -8.65 8.91
CA ASN A 287 -3.87 -9.06 8.17
C ASN A 287 -2.82 -9.72 9.08
N LYS A 288 -2.67 -9.29 10.33
CA LYS A 288 -1.77 -9.96 11.30
C LYS A 288 -2.17 -11.39 11.63
N VAL A 289 -3.46 -11.69 11.70
CA VAL A 289 -3.94 -13.07 11.85
C VAL A 289 -3.62 -13.88 10.60
N LEU A 290 -3.82 -13.31 9.41
CA LEU A 290 -3.52 -14.00 8.15
C LEU A 290 -2.02 -14.26 7.97
N ASP A 291 -1.18 -13.27 8.29
CA ASP A 291 0.27 -13.39 8.27
C ASP A 291 0.73 -14.51 9.20
N TYR A 292 0.19 -14.56 10.43
CA TYR A 292 0.49 -15.63 11.38
C TYR A 292 0.17 -17.00 10.77
N TYR A 293 -1.04 -17.23 10.25
CA TYR A 293 -1.37 -18.53 9.64
C TYR A 293 -0.61 -18.81 8.34
N GLY A 294 -0.19 -17.78 7.61
CA GLY A 294 0.73 -17.91 6.48
C GLY A 294 2.06 -18.53 6.89
N THR A 295 2.61 -18.17 8.06
CA THR A 295 3.83 -18.78 8.60
C THR A 295 3.62 -20.21 9.12
N LYS A 296 2.36 -20.60 9.36
CA LYS A 296 1.99 -21.89 9.97
C LYS A 296 1.53 -22.96 8.97
N ILE A 297 1.60 -22.64 7.67
CA ILE A 297 1.29 -23.57 6.57
C ILE A 297 2.21 -24.80 6.61
N PRO A 298 3.55 -24.69 6.80
CA PRO A 298 4.43 -25.86 6.85
C PRO A 298 4.08 -26.87 7.95
N GLU A 299 3.54 -26.40 9.08
CA GLU A 299 3.11 -27.20 10.22
C GLU A 299 1.68 -27.75 10.07
N SER A 300 0.99 -27.45 8.97
CA SER A 300 -0.43 -27.78 8.75
C SER A 300 -1.37 -27.25 9.83
N ILE A 301 -1.11 -26.03 10.32
CA ILE A 301 -1.93 -25.37 11.34
C ILE A 301 -2.86 -24.34 10.71
N ALA A 302 -4.13 -24.31 11.14
CA ALA A 302 -5.15 -23.36 10.70
C ALA A 302 -6.06 -22.91 11.86
N THR A 303 -7.07 -22.08 11.58
CA THR A 303 -8.13 -21.70 12.52
C THR A 303 -9.51 -21.96 11.93
N LYS A 304 -10.50 -22.17 12.79
CA LYS A 304 -11.91 -22.25 12.41
C LYS A 304 -12.57 -20.88 12.32
N ASN A 305 -11.98 -19.85 12.93
CA ASN A 305 -12.55 -18.50 12.96
C ASN A 305 -11.45 -17.42 13.07
N VAL A 306 -11.06 -16.82 11.94
CA VAL A 306 -10.08 -15.71 11.94
C VAL A 306 -10.62 -14.43 12.59
N TYR A 307 -11.94 -14.26 12.67
CA TYR A 307 -12.54 -12.99 13.10
C TYR A 307 -12.54 -12.84 14.63
N GLU A 308 -12.67 -13.94 15.38
CA GLU A 308 -12.46 -13.89 16.83
C GLU A 308 -11.02 -13.49 17.16
N GLN A 309 -10.06 -14.06 16.43
CA GLN A 309 -8.65 -13.74 16.58
C GLN A 309 -8.32 -12.32 16.10
N GLN A 310 -9.00 -11.80 15.07
CA GLN A 310 -8.92 -10.39 14.66
C GLN A 310 -9.28 -9.47 15.84
N THR A 311 -10.37 -9.77 16.57
CA THR A 311 -10.78 -9.00 17.75
C THR A 311 -9.73 -9.08 18.86
N LEU A 312 -9.15 -10.27 19.10
CA LEU A 312 -8.08 -10.44 20.10
C LEU A 312 -6.84 -9.61 19.76
N VAL A 313 -6.36 -9.67 18.52
CA VAL A 313 -5.20 -8.90 18.06
C VAL A 313 -5.48 -7.39 18.13
N MET A 314 -6.66 -6.97 17.67
CA MET A 314 -7.06 -5.56 17.72
C MET A 314 -7.07 -5.00 19.14
N ASN A 315 -7.65 -5.72 20.09
CA ASN A 315 -7.70 -5.30 21.49
C ASN A 315 -6.33 -5.39 22.17
N PHE A 316 -5.50 -6.38 21.83
CA PHE A 316 -4.12 -6.45 22.30
C PHE A 316 -3.29 -5.24 21.87
N ILE A 317 -3.35 -4.86 20.59
CA ILE A 317 -2.66 -3.66 20.08
C ILE A 317 -3.20 -2.38 20.74
N ALA A 318 -4.52 -2.29 20.95
CA ALA A 318 -5.13 -1.16 21.64
C ALA A 318 -4.63 -1.05 23.09
N HIS A 319 -4.59 -2.15 23.84
CA HIS A 319 -4.08 -2.19 25.20
C HIS A 319 -2.59 -1.81 25.27
N LYS A 320 -1.76 -2.36 24.38
CA LYS A 320 -0.33 -1.99 24.27
C LYS A 320 -0.15 -0.50 23.99
N SER A 321 -1.04 0.07 23.20
CA SER A 321 -1.02 1.49 22.87
C SER A 321 -1.65 2.42 23.91
N LYS A 322 -2.18 1.87 25.01
CA LYS A 322 -2.94 2.58 26.04
C LYS A 322 -4.21 3.25 25.49
N VAL A 323 -4.83 2.64 24.48
CA VAL A 323 -6.12 3.05 23.92
C VAL A 323 -7.25 2.42 24.73
N GLN A 324 -8.29 3.20 25.03
CA GLN A 324 -9.45 2.69 25.74
C GLN A 324 -10.26 1.75 24.84
N VAL A 325 -10.73 0.63 25.39
CA VAL A 325 -11.64 -0.30 24.71
C VAL A 325 -13.03 -0.18 25.35
N GLN A 326 -14.06 -0.03 24.53
CA GLN A 326 -15.46 0.01 24.95
C GLN A 326 -16.28 -0.92 24.06
N ASN A 327 -17.06 -1.82 24.67
CA ASN A 327 -17.85 -2.84 23.97
C ASN A 327 -17.02 -3.65 22.94
N ASP A 328 -15.83 -4.09 23.35
CA ASP A 328 -14.85 -4.82 22.51
C ASP A 328 -14.30 -4.04 21.30
N LEU A 329 -14.52 -2.73 21.25
CA LEU A 329 -14.04 -1.84 20.19
C LEU A 329 -13.05 -0.80 20.75
N PRO A 330 -11.83 -0.69 20.19
CA PRO A 330 -10.90 0.37 20.51
C PRO A 330 -11.47 1.76 20.16
N GLN A 331 -11.32 2.72 21.07
CA GLN A 331 -11.76 4.10 20.92
C GLN A 331 -10.56 4.98 20.58
N LEU A 332 -10.20 5.02 19.29
CA LEU A 332 -9.05 5.79 18.81
C LEU A 332 -9.39 7.28 18.72
N THR A 333 -8.37 8.11 18.94
CA THR A 333 -8.45 9.56 18.76
C THR A 333 -7.54 9.99 17.61
N PRO A 334 -7.72 11.17 17.00
CA PRO A 334 -6.78 11.67 15.99
C PRO A 334 -5.34 11.82 16.53
N ASP A 335 -5.18 12.02 17.84
CA ASP A 335 -3.86 12.08 18.47
C ASP A 335 -3.12 10.74 18.41
N PHE A 336 -3.86 9.62 18.30
CA PHE A 336 -3.26 8.31 18.09
C PHE A 336 -2.60 8.21 16.71
N LEU A 337 -3.26 8.68 15.64
CA LEU A 337 -2.68 8.68 14.29
C LEU A 337 -1.42 9.57 14.21
N ASN A 338 -1.44 10.72 14.89
CA ASN A 338 -0.35 11.68 14.90
C ASN A 338 0.73 11.40 15.97
N ARG A 339 0.57 10.36 16.80
CA ARG A 339 1.53 10.06 17.87
C ARG A 339 2.91 9.75 17.30
N TYR A 340 2.95 9.00 16.21
CA TYR A 340 4.17 8.47 15.61
C TYR A 340 4.61 9.21 14.34
N ASN A 341 3.68 9.87 13.64
CA ASN A 341 3.98 10.71 12.50
C ASN A 341 3.93 12.19 12.91
N LYS A 342 5.10 12.85 12.92
CA LYS A 342 5.25 14.29 13.24
C LYS A 342 5.63 15.11 12.01
N SER A 343 5.47 14.54 10.80
CA SER A 343 5.78 15.23 9.55
C SER A 343 4.93 16.48 9.42
N LYS A 344 5.57 17.58 9.04
CA LYS A 344 4.89 18.85 8.76
C LYS A 344 4.78 19.09 7.26
N LEU A 345 5.45 18.26 6.45
CA LEU A 345 5.45 18.33 5.01
C LEU A 345 4.16 17.72 4.45
N GLN A 346 3.40 18.55 3.75
CA GLN A 346 2.19 18.13 3.05
C GLN A 346 2.37 18.37 1.55
N ILE A 347 2.51 17.27 0.81
CA ILE A 347 2.55 17.28 -0.65
C ILE A 347 1.16 16.87 -1.13
N GLU A 348 0.46 17.79 -1.80
CA GLU A 348 -0.83 17.47 -2.42
C GLU A 348 -0.60 16.45 -3.55
N ASN A 349 -0.91 15.19 -3.29
CA ASN A 349 -0.93 14.18 -4.33
C ASN A 349 -2.23 14.30 -5.13
N LYS A 350 -2.11 14.94 -6.30
CA LYS A 350 -3.25 15.14 -7.21
C LYS A 350 -3.76 13.83 -7.80
N TRP A 351 -2.97 12.76 -7.71
CA TRP A 351 -3.27 11.44 -8.24
C TRP A 351 -4.07 10.55 -7.28
N ASP A 352 -4.29 10.99 -6.04
CA ASP A 352 -5.12 10.24 -5.09
C ASP A 352 -6.61 10.40 -5.39
N THR A 353 -7.30 9.27 -5.40
CA THR A 353 -8.76 9.19 -5.60
C THR A 353 -9.54 9.56 -4.33
N HIS A 354 -8.92 9.46 -3.16
CA HIS A 354 -9.51 9.77 -1.86
C HIS A 354 -8.71 10.89 -1.15
N PRO A 355 -9.37 11.76 -0.37
CA PRO A 355 -8.68 12.67 0.55
C PRO A 355 -8.13 11.87 1.75
N SER A 356 -7.20 12.45 2.50
CA SER A 356 -6.66 11.79 3.69
C SER A 356 -7.72 11.67 4.79
N THR A 357 -7.53 10.74 5.71
CA THR A 357 -8.41 10.55 6.87
C THR A 357 -8.50 11.84 7.71
N GLU A 358 -7.41 12.57 7.88
CA GLU A 358 -7.37 13.85 8.61
C GLU A 358 -8.24 14.92 7.93
N ASP A 359 -8.15 15.04 6.60
CA ASP A 359 -8.97 15.98 5.82
C ASP A 359 -10.47 15.64 5.97
N ARG A 360 -10.82 14.36 5.89
CA ARG A 360 -12.21 13.87 6.07
C ARG A 360 -12.73 14.19 7.46
N ILE A 361 -11.95 13.87 8.50
CA ILE A 361 -12.31 14.17 9.90
C ILE A 361 -12.46 15.68 10.11
N SER A 362 -11.56 16.49 9.54
CA SER A 362 -11.63 17.96 9.61
C SER A 362 -12.92 18.49 8.99
N GLU A 363 -13.32 18.01 7.81
CA GLU A 363 -14.58 18.40 7.17
C GLU A 363 -15.81 17.89 7.94
N LEU A 364 -15.79 16.64 8.42
CA LEU A 364 -16.87 16.06 9.23
C LEU A 364 -17.12 16.84 10.53
N ARG A 365 -16.06 17.29 11.20
CA ARG A 365 -16.16 18.13 12.41
C ARG A 365 -16.77 19.49 12.13
N LYS A 366 -16.51 20.09 10.96
CA LYS A 366 -17.12 21.38 10.55
C LYS A 366 -18.64 21.27 10.39
N LEU A 367 -19.16 20.08 10.06
CA LEU A 367 -20.61 19.86 9.95
C LEU A 367 -21.34 19.93 11.30
N ASN A 368 -20.62 19.72 12.42
CA ASN A 368 -21.12 19.80 13.80
C ASN A 368 -22.50 19.13 13.99
N SER A 369 -22.70 17.98 13.35
CA SER A 369 -23.96 17.26 13.36
C SER A 369 -24.03 16.40 14.61
N LYS A 370 -24.96 16.73 15.51
CA LYS A 370 -25.18 15.97 16.75
C LYS A 370 -25.52 14.53 16.44
N GLU A 371 -24.99 13.62 17.25
CA GLU A 371 -25.32 12.21 17.22
C GLU A 371 -26.83 12.02 17.36
N LEU A 372 -27.41 11.22 16.46
CA LEU A 372 -28.86 11.00 16.39
C LEU A 372 -29.28 9.71 17.14
N GLU A 373 -28.35 8.78 17.36
CA GLU A 373 -28.58 7.49 18.02
C GLU A 373 -27.35 7.04 18.84
N GLU A 374 -27.50 6.80 20.16
CA GLU A 374 -26.42 6.28 21.05
C GLU A 374 -26.25 4.74 20.97
N ASN A 375 -26.55 4.11 19.83
CA ASN A 375 -26.51 2.64 19.75
C ASN A 375 -25.08 2.11 19.57
N THR A 376 -24.49 1.63 20.66
CA THR A 376 -23.10 1.13 20.72
C THR A 376 -22.96 -0.39 20.61
N ARG A 377 -24.02 -1.10 20.21
CA ARG A 377 -23.97 -2.57 19.99
C ARG A 377 -23.04 -2.90 18.82
N LEU A 378 -22.36 -4.05 18.89
CA LEU A 378 -21.54 -4.55 17.79
C LEU A 378 -22.39 -4.87 16.56
N ALA A 379 -21.91 -4.52 15.37
CA ALA A 379 -22.64 -4.78 14.12
C ALA A 379 -22.83 -6.27 13.83
N THR A 380 -22.06 -7.16 14.47
CA THR A 380 -22.26 -8.62 14.41
C THR A 380 -23.64 -9.07 14.91
N SER A 381 -24.35 -8.23 15.68
CA SER A 381 -25.74 -8.47 16.11
C SER A 381 -26.75 -8.51 14.95
N LEU A 382 -26.38 -7.93 13.79
CA LEU A 382 -27.17 -7.88 12.57
C LEU A 382 -27.12 -9.20 11.79
N LEU A 383 -26.15 -10.07 12.11
CA LEU A 383 -26.03 -11.40 11.55
C LEU A 383 -26.92 -12.38 12.31
N SER A 384 -27.58 -13.27 11.58
CA SER A 384 -28.51 -14.25 12.13
C SER A 384 -27.77 -15.37 12.88
N ASN A 385 -26.66 -15.84 12.32
CA ASN A 385 -25.72 -16.74 12.97
C ASN A 385 -24.28 -16.30 12.69
N LYS A 386 -23.74 -15.43 13.56
CA LYS A 386 -22.40 -14.85 13.37
C LYS A 386 -21.29 -15.91 13.31
N ILE A 387 -21.36 -16.95 14.15
CA ILE A 387 -20.28 -17.95 14.30
C ILE A 387 -20.21 -18.80 13.03
N ASP A 388 -21.35 -19.28 12.54
CA ASP A 388 -21.42 -20.08 11.32
C ASP A 388 -20.95 -19.30 10.09
N LEU A 389 -21.37 -18.04 9.95
CA LEU A 389 -20.89 -17.18 8.85
C LEU A 389 -19.39 -16.92 8.94
N GLN A 390 -18.88 -16.57 10.11
CA GLN A 390 -17.45 -16.34 10.33
C GLN A 390 -16.63 -17.59 10.00
N SER A 391 -17.07 -18.76 10.44
CA SER A 391 -16.41 -20.03 10.15
C SER A 391 -16.45 -20.37 8.66
N LYS A 392 -17.60 -20.22 8.00
CA LYS A 392 -17.73 -20.44 6.56
C LYS A 392 -16.80 -19.55 5.73
N PHE A 393 -16.64 -18.28 6.11
CA PHE A 393 -15.71 -17.37 5.43
C PHE A 393 -14.24 -17.70 5.73
N THR A 394 -13.95 -18.19 6.93
CA THR A 394 -12.63 -18.72 7.28
C THR A 394 -12.29 -19.92 6.39
N ASP A 395 -13.17 -20.92 6.31
CA ASP A 395 -12.97 -22.09 5.46
C ASP A 395 -12.77 -21.71 3.99
N LYS A 396 -13.57 -20.77 3.49
CA LYS A 396 -13.44 -20.29 2.10
C LYS A 396 -12.08 -19.65 1.84
N MET A 397 -11.59 -18.83 2.77
CA MET A 397 -10.28 -18.18 2.66
C MET A 397 -9.13 -19.21 2.65
N PHE A 398 -9.24 -20.25 3.48
CA PHE A 398 -8.22 -21.29 3.61
C PHE A 398 -8.33 -22.38 2.54
N SER A 399 -9.43 -22.44 1.79
CA SER A 399 -9.72 -23.50 0.79
C SER A 399 -8.71 -23.60 -0.36
N ALA A 400 -7.99 -22.53 -0.66
CA ALA A 400 -6.97 -22.50 -1.70
C ALA A 400 -5.57 -22.90 -1.19
N VAL A 401 -5.40 -23.10 0.12
CA VAL A 401 -4.11 -23.42 0.74
C VAL A 401 -3.86 -24.93 0.68
N SER A 402 -2.67 -25.32 0.24
CA SER A 402 -2.23 -26.71 0.23
C SER A 402 -1.39 -26.99 1.47
N TYR A 403 -1.85 -27.91 2.32
CA TYR A 403 -1.16 -28.32 3.54
C TYR A 403 -0.38 -29.62 3.34
N PRO A 404 0.81 -29.77 3.94
CA PRO A 404 1.62 -30.97 3.82
C PRO A 404 1.06 -32.19 4.57
N SER A 405 0.22 -31.97 5.59
CA SER A 405 -0.43 -33.02 6.38
C SER A 405 -1.84 -32.61 6.83
N ASP A 406 -2.50 -33.49 7.61
CA ASP A 406 -3.83 -33.19 8.19
C ASP A 406 -3.80 -31.91 9.02
N ILE A 407 -4.85 -31.10 8.85
CA ILE A 407 -4.94 -29.77 9.47
C ILE A 407 -5.19 -29.90 10.98
N VAL A 408 -4.36 -29.22 11.77
CA VAL A 408 -4.59 -28.99 13.19
C VAL A 408 -5.16 -27.59 13.37
N TYR A 409 -6.34 -27.50 13.97
CA TYR A 409 -6.98 -26.21 14.23
C TYR A 409 -6.53 -25.66 15.59
N HIS A 410 -5.90 -24.49 15.59
CA HIS A 410 -5.58 -23.75 16.80
C HIS A 410 -6.85 -23.16 17.40
N GLU A 411 -7.00 -23.34 18.72
CA GLU A 411 -7.98 -22.59 19.51
C GLU A 411 -7.45 -21.18 19.77
N ASN A 412 -8.34 -20.28 20.20
CA ASN A 412 -8.00 -18.87 20.44
C ASN A 412 -6.86 -18.69 21.46
N GLU A 413 -6.80 -19.54 22.49
CA GLU A 413 -5.75 -19.49 23.52
C GLU A 413 -4.38 -19.87 22.96
N ASP A 414 -4.29 -20.95 22.17
CA ASP A 414 -3.04 -21.41 21.55
C ASP A 414 -2.49 -20.34 20.59
N PHE A 415 -3.36 -19.82 19.72
CA PHE A 415 -3.03 -18.72 18.82
C PHE A 415 -2.51 -17.51 19.60
N PHE A 416 -3.25 -17.04 20.61
CA PHE A 416 -2.94 -15.79 21.27
C PHE A 416 -1.65 -15.89 22.09
N ASN A 417 -1.39 -17.02 22.75
CA ASN A 417 -0.14 -17.25 23.48
C ASN A 417 1.08 -17.23 22.55
N GLU A 418 1.00 -17.87 21.38
CA GLU A 418 2.08 -17.83 20.39
C GLU A 418 2.25 -16.43 19.79
N PHE A 419 1.15 -15.81 19.38
CA PHE A 419 1.15 -14.47 18.80
C PHE A 419 1.73 -13.43 19.76
N GLU A 420 1.29 -13.43 21.03
CA GLU A 420 1.80 -12.51 22.05
C GLU A 420 3.29 -12.77 22.30
N THR A 421 3.71 -14.03 22.39
CA THR A 421 5.13 -14.38 22.56
C THR A 421 5.96 -13.86 21.39
N GLU A 422 5.52 -14.07 20.16
CA GLU A 422 6.20 -13.58 18.96
C GLU A 422 6.25 -12.04 18.93
N PHE A 423 5.13 -11.38 19.20
CA PHE A 423 5.06 -9.92 19.25
C PHE A 423 6.02 -9.34 20.28
N LEU A 424 6.00 -9.86 21.52
CA LEU A 424 6.90 -9.43 22.59
C LEU A 424 8.36 -9.81 22.30
N SER A 425 8.60 -10.89 21.55
CA SER A 425 9.94 -11.26 21.09
C SER A 425 10.53 -10.23 20.11
N ASN A 426 9.67 -9.48 19.41
CA ASN A 426 10.04 -8.45 18.45
C ASN A 426 9.72 -7.02 18.91
N SER A 427 9.40 -6.82 20.20
CA SER A 427 9.16 -5.51 20.80
C SER A 427 10.15 -5.18 21.92
N PHE A 428 10.24 -3.89 22.28
CA PHE A 428 10.93 -3.43 23.48
C PHE A 428 9.95 -3.31 24.65
N ASN A 429 10.49 -3.24 25.88
CA ASN A 429 9.66 -3.16 27.07
C ASN A 429 9.01 -1.78 27.23
N ASP A 430 7.74 -1.79 27.66
CA ASP A 430 6.90 -0.61 27.83
C ASP A 430 7.50 0.45 28.78
N ILE A 431 8.44 0.08 29.65
CA ILE A 431 9.17 0.99 30.55
C ILE A 431 9.95 2.08 29.82
N PHE A 432 10.36 1.82 28.57
CA PHE A 432 11.05 2.80 27.73
C PHE A 432 10.10 3.75 27.01
N ASN A 433 8.78 3.59 27.17
CA ASN A 433 7.75 4.45 26.58
C ASN A 433 7.95 4.66 25.05
N SER A 434 8.33 3.61 24.33
CA SER A 434 8.63 3.64 22.88
C SER A 434 9.82 4.53 22.45
N TYR A 435 10.64 5.00 23.38
CA TYR A 435 11.79 5.86 23.10
C TYR A 435 12.86 5.21 22.20
N TYR A 436 12.97 3.88 22.24
CA TYR A 436 13.94 3.12 21.43
C TYR A 436 13.31 2.40 20.23
N ASP A 437 12.02 2.57 19.97
CA ASP A 437 11.33 1.84 18.89
C ASP A 437 11.84 2.28 17.51
N ASN A 438 12.11 3.59 17.33
CA ASN A 438 12.51 4.19 16.07
C ASN A 438 13.93 4.82 16.09
N LYS A 439 14.71 4.57 17.14
CA LYS A 439 16.11 4.97 17.21
C LYS A 439 16.96 3.99 18.01
N ASN A 440 18.27 4.09 17.86
CA ASN A 440 19.21 3.31 18.65
C ASN A 440 19.75 4.09 19.86
N PRO A 441 20.26 3.41 20.90
CA PRO A 441 21.07 4.04 21.92
C PRO A 441 22.30 4.71 21.28
N ILE A 442 22.45 6.02 21.46
CA ILE A 442 23.62 6.76 20.95
C ILE A 442 24.64 6.89 22.10
N PHE A 443 25.90 6.55 21.82
CA PHE A 443 26.99 6.71 22.79
C PHE A 443 28.30 7.01 22.06
N ASN A 444 29.05 8.01 22.53
CA ASN A 444 30.34 8.38 21.94
C ASN A 444 31.45 8.27 22.99
N ASP A 445 32.29 7.25 22.88
CA ASP A 445 33.31 6.90 23.88
C ASP A 445 34.41 7.99 24.04
N SER A 446 34.55 8.87 23.04
CA SER A 446 35.67 9.84 22.96
C SER A 446 35.54 11.07 23.87
N GLU A 447 34.33 11.45 24.31
CA GLU A 447 34.10 12.65 25.13
C GLU A 447 33.66 12.36 26.57
N VAL A 448 33.17 11.14 26.84
CA VAL A 448 32.46 10.80 28.08
C VAL A 448 33.39 10.64 29.29
N ILE A 449 34.69 10.43 29.08
CA ILE A 449 35.67 10.25 30.18
C ILE A 449 35.99 11.57 30.91
N LYS A 450 35.57 12.74 30.40
CA LYS A 450 36.03 14.03 30.94
C LYS A 450 35.13 14.71 31.96
N THR A 451 33.87 14.30 32.14
CA THR A 451 33.00 14.93 33.15
C THR A 451 32.00 13.93 33.72
N ASP A 452 32.17 13.57 34.99
CA ASP A 452 31.17 12.89 35.85
C ASP A 452 29.92 13.77 36.14
N SER A 453 29.62 14.76 35.28
CA SER A 453 28.50 15.68 35.44
C SER A 453 27.34 15.25 34.54
N TYR A 454 26.46 14.41 35.08
CA TYR A 454 25.17 14.04 34.48
C TYR A 454 24.02 14.54 35.35
N ALA A 455 22.85 14.77 34.74
CA ALA A 455 21.67 15.18 35.51
C ALA A 455 21.13 13.97 36.30
N ASP A 456 20.89 14.12 37.60
CA ASP A 456 20.28 13.06 38.45
C ASP A 456 18.76 12.99 38.16
N LYS A 457 18.42 12.56 36.94
CA LYS A 457 17.05 12.38 36.46
C LYS A 457 16.52 11.01 36.87
N GLY A 458 15.23 10.98 37.24
CA GLY A 458 14.52 9.73 37.47
C GLY A 458 14.11 9.04 36.16
N LEU A 459 13.82 7.74 36.22
CA LEU A 459 13.42 6.94 35.06
C LEU A 459 12.26 7.53 34.24
N ASN A 460 11.24 8.07 34.92
CA ASN A 460 10.07 8.70 34.29
C ASN A 460 10.41 9.98 33.53
N GLU A 461 11.47 10.68 33.92
CA GLU A 461 11.93 11.89 33.23
C GLU A 461 12.73 11.52 31.97
N LEU A 462 13.61 10.51 32.09
CA LEU A 462 14.45 9.99 30.99
C LEU A 462 13.61 9.42 29.83
N PHE A 463 12.47 8.80 30.14
CA PHE A 463 11.52 8.23 29.16
C PHE A 463 10.18 8.97 29.13
N SER A 464 10.20 10.27 29.46
CA SER A 464 9.01 11.12 29.44
C SER A 464 8.42 11.28 28.04
N ASN A 465 7.15 11.67 27.94
CA ASN A 465 6.52 11.97 26.65
C ASN A 465 7.29 13.05 25.87
N ALA A 466 7.89 14.03 26.55
CA ALA A 466 8.72 15.05 25.91
C ALA A 466 9.99 14.45 25.28
N ALA A 467 10.67 13.53 25.97
CA ALA A 467 11.83 12.83 25.42
C ALA A 467 11.46 11.97 24.21
N VAL A 468 10.30 11.31 24.26
CA VAL A 468 9.77 10.50 23.17
C VAL A 468 9.38 11.38 21.97
N ASP A 469 8.70 12.50 22.20
CA ASP A 469 8.31 13.45 21.15
C ASP A 469 9.54 14.00 20.41
N LEU A 470 10.65 14.27 21.09
CA LEU A 470 11.91 14.67 20.44
C LEU A 470 12.38 13.62 19.42
N VAL A 471 12.31 12.33 19.76
CA VAL A 471 12.72 11.23 18.86
C VAL A 471 11.83 11.19 17.62
N TYR A 472 10.51 11.18 17.80
CA TYR A 472 9.57 11.11 16.67
C TYR A 472 9.61 12.38 15.80
N ASN A 473 9.87 13.54 16.40
CA ASN A 473 10.13 14.78 15.67
C ASN A 473 11.40 14.67 14.84
N SER A 474 12.51 14.16 15.40
CA SER A 474 13.76 13.94 14.68
C SER A 474 13.57 13.03 13.46
N VAL A 475 12.90 11.88 13.65
CA VAL A 475 12.65 10.91 12.57
C VAL A 475 11.78 11.52 11.47
N SER A 476 10.71 12.23 11.84
CA SER A 476 9.82 12.87 10.87
C SER A 476 10.52 14.00 10.11
N LEU A 477 11.37 14.77 10.80
CA LEU A 477 12.13 15.87 10.21
C LEU A 477 13.21 15.36 9.25
N GLU A 478 13.87 14.24 9.55
CA GLU A 478 14.78 13.56 8.62
C GLU A 478 14.06 13.10 7.34
N ASN A 479 12.90 12.48 7.50
CA ASN A 479 12.06 12.08 6.37
C ASN A 479 11.63 13.29 5.53
N ASP A 480 11.16 14.37 6.18
CA ASP A 480 10.80 15.62 5.50
C ASP A 480 12.00 16.18 4.73
N LEU A 481 13.19 16.26 5.33
CA LEU A 481 14.41 16.74 4.68
C LEU A 481 14.79 15.90 3.47
N ASN A 482 14.67 14.56 3.54
CA ASN A 482 14.95 13.68 2.42
C ASN A 482 14.00 13.95 1.24
N VAL A 483 12.71 14.12 1.51
CA VAL A 483 11.72 14.46 0.48
C VAL A 483 11.96 15.87 -0.08
N LEU A 484 12.31 16.85 0.77
CA LEU A 484 12.62 18.21 0.35
C LEU A 484 13.86 18.26 -0.56
N ARG A 485 14.90 17.47 -0.28
CA ARG A 485 16.07 17.33 -1.16
C ARG A 485 15.69 16.76 -2.53
N GLN A 486 14.81 15.76 -2.58
CA GLN A 486 14.27 15.24 -3.84
C GLN A 486 13.45 16.30 -4.61
N ILE A 487 12.67 17.14 -3.91
CA ILE A 487 11.95 18.27 -4.52
C ILE A 487 12.93 19.30 -5.09
N GLN A 488 14.00 19.61 -4.36
CA GLN A 488 15.05 20.53 -4.80
C GLN A 488 15.72 20.01 -6.08
N ASN A 489 16.15 18.74 -6.07
CA ASN A 489 16.80 18.05 -7.19
C ASN A 489 15.90 17.91 -8.43
N GLY A 490 14.57 17.95 -8.25
CA GLY A 490 13.60 17.90 -9.33
C GLY A 490 13.06 16.51 -9.63
N ASP A 491 13.32 15.57 -8.73
CA ASP A 491 12.74 14.23 -8.75
C ASP A 491 11.21 14.33 -8.64
N TYR A 492 10.72 15.28 -7.84
CA TYR A 492 9.30 15.69 -7.83
C TYR A 492 9.02 16.85 -8.78
N LYS A 493 8.14 16.60 -9.76
CA LYS A 493 7.66 17.62 -10.71
C LYS A 493 6.54 18.50 -10.11
N ILE A 494 6.80 19.15 -8.97
CA ILE A 494 5.85 20.04 -8.28
C ILE A 494 6.32 21.50 -8.27
N LYS A 495 5.36 22.44 -8.24
CA LYS A 495 5.64 23.89 -8.21
C LYS A 495 5.74 24.44 -6.78
N PHE A 496 4.97 23.87 -5.87
CA PHE A 496 4.87 24.25 -4.46
C PHE A 496 4.39 23.05 -3.65
N PHE A 497 4.61 23.11 -2.35
CA PHE A 497 4.08 22.19 -1.34
C PHE A 497 3.67 23.01 -0.10
N ASN A 498 3.02 22.39 0.88
CA ASN A 498 2.76 23.02 2.15
C ASN A 498 3.71 22.45 3.20
N TYR A 499 4.24 23.30 4.07
CA TYR A 499 5.04 22.90 5.22
C TYR A 499 4.52 23.65 6.44
N ASP A 500 4.08 22.93 7.47
CA ASP A 500 3.51 23.51 8.69
C ASP A 500 2.35 24.47 8.41
N GLY A 501 1.47 24.12 7.47
CA GLY A 501 0.35 24.95 7.03
C GLY A 501 0.72 26.12 6.09
N HIS A 502 2.00 26.34 5.79
CA HIS A 502 2.45 27.41 4.91
C HIS A 502 2.84 26.91 3.52
N LYS A 503 2.36 27.60 2.48
CA LYS A 503 2.70 27.28 1.10
C LYS A 503 4.13 27.74 0.75
N ILE A 504 4.98 26.79 0.37
CA ILE A 504 6.39 27.00 -0.01
C ILE A 504 6.57 26.70 -1.50
N PHE A 505 7.22 27.59 -2.25
CA PHE A 505 7.55 27.34 -3.66
C PHE A 505 8.87 26.57 -3.77
N ARG A 506 9.02 25.76 -4.83
CA ARG A 506 10.25 24.98 -5.07
C ARG A 506 11.53 25.83 -5.03
N LYS A 507 11.47 27.07 -5.51
CA LYS A 507 12.60 28.01 -5.50
C LYS A 507 13.06 28.42 -4.10
N ASP A 508 12.17 28.37 -3.11
CA ASP A 508 12.41 28.76 -1.72
C ASP A 508 12.72 27.51 -0.84
N CYS A 509 12.83 26.33 -1.47
CA CYS A 509 13.06 25.05 -0.80
C CYS A 509 14.43 24.98 -0.11
N SER A 510 15.46 25.62 -0.68
CA SER A 510 16.81 25.61 -0.11
C SER A 510 16.87 26.28 1.26
N GLU A 511 16.23 27.43 1.42
CA GLU A 511 16.16 28.16 2.70
C GLU A 511 15.43 27.35 3.77
N LEU A 512 14.35 26.65 3.38
CA LEU A 512 13.65 25.74 4.26
C LEU A 512 14.56 24.58 4.71
N ILE A 513 15.28 23.95 3.79
CA ILE A 513 16.20 22.84 4.10
C ILE A 513 17.25 23.30 5.11
N GLU A 514 17.92 24.43 4.89
CA GLU A 514 18.95 24.94 5.80
C GLU A 514 18.40 25.18 7.22
N ARG A 515 17.19 25.76 7.33
CA ARG A 515 16.53 25.97 8.62
C ARG A 515 16.21 24.66 9.32
N LEU A 516 15.63 23.70 8.59
CA LEU A 516 15.24 22.40 9.13
C LEU A 516 16.44 21.52 9.50
N GLU A 517 17.57 21.65 8.79
CA GLU A 517 18.83 20.99 9.16
C GLU A 517 19.40 21.54 10.48
N ALA A 518 19.31 22.85 10.69
CA ALA A 518 19.69 23.46 11.96
C ALA A 518 18.78 23.02 13.12
N GLU A 519 17.46 22.94 12.88
CA GLU A 519 16.48 22.42 13.84
C GLU A 519 16.75 20.94 14.17
N LEU A 520 16.97 20.10 13.15
CA LEU A 520 17.30 18.69 13.33
C LEU A 520 18.57 18.51 14.14
N LYS A 521 19.60 19.32 13.89
CA LYS A 521 20.84 19.28 14.65
C LYS A 521 20.61 19.57 16.14
N GLN A 522 19.82 20.59 16.47
CA GLN A 522 19.47 20.91 17.86
C GLN A 522 18.71 19.76 18.54
N ILE A 523 17.70 19.20 17.86
CA ILE A 523 16.93 18.05 18.39
C ILE A 523 17.85 16.85 18.63
N LYS A 524 18.77 16.54 17.70
CA LYS A 524 19.74 15.45 17.87
C LYS A 524 20.70 15.66 19.04
N GLU A 525 21.14 16.90 19.29
CA GLU A 525 21.95 17.24 20.45
C GLU A 525 21.19 17.02 21.76
N GLU A 526 19.89 17.34 21.81
CA GLU A 526 19.03 17.06 22.97
C GLU A 526 18.81 15.56 23.19
N ILE A 527 18.56 14.79 22.12
CA ILE A 527 18.44 13.33 22.18
C ILE A 527 19.75 12.70 22.68
N LEU A 528 20.90 13.14 22.16
CA LEU A 528 22.22 12.66 22.58
C LEU A 528 22.46 12.93 24.07
N LYS A 529 22.10 14.14 24.53
CA LYS A 529 22.19 14.48 25.96
C LYS A 529 21.31 13.57 26.82
N ASN A 530 20.08 13.28 26.37
CA ASN A 530 19.20 12.36 27.09
C ASN A 530 19.73 10.92 27.08
N ASP A 531 20.30 10.45 25.96
CA ASP A 531 20.96 9.13 25.90
C ASP A 531 22.19 9.05 26.82
N HIS A 532 22.96 10.14 26.97
CA HIS A 532 24.03 10.24 27.95
C HIS A 532 23.50 10.15 29.39
N ASP A 533 22.45 10.90 29.73
CA ASP A 533 21.80 10.83 31.05
C ASP A 533 21.29 9.40 31.33
N ILE A 534 20.68 8.74 30.33
CA ILE A 534 20.25 7.34 30.41
C ILE A 534 21.44 6.42 30.67
N TYR A 535 22.53 6.56 29.91
CA TYR A 535 23.71 5.73 30.06
C TYR A 535 24.26 5.80 31.50
N PHE A 536 24.43 7.01 32.05
CA PHE A 536 24.95 7.21 33.40
C PHE A 536 23.99 6.75 34.49
N TYR A 537 22.69 6.94 34.31
CA TYR A 537 21.67 6.43 35.23
C TYR A 537 21.80 4.91 35.42
N PHE A 538 21.86 4.16 34.32
CA PHE A 538 22.02 2.70 34.38
C PHE A 538 23.44 2.27 34.77
N LEU A 539 24.48 3.06 34.46
CA LEU A 539 25.84 2.81 34.93
C LEU A 539 25.93 2.91 36.46
N LYS A 540 25.24 3.87 37.08
CA LYS A 540 25.14 4.03 38.54
C LYS A 540 24.46 2.81 39.17
N LEU A 541 23.35 2.34 38.61
CA LEU A 541 22.67 1.10 39.05
C LEU A 541 23.58 -0.13 38.93
N ALA A 542 24.23 -0.30 37.77
CA ALA A 542 25.17 -1.38 37.54
C ALA A 542 26.34 -1.33 38.53
N ASN A 543 26.88 -0.15 38.81
CA ASN A 543 27.95 0.04 39.79
C ASN A 543 27.52 -0.37 41.21
N ASN A 544 26.31 -0.02 41.62
CA ASN A 544 25.76 -0.41 42.93
C ASN A 544 25.55 -1.94 43.05
N GLN A 545 25.42 -2.65 41.92
CA GLN A 545 25.24 -4.09 41.85
C GLN A 545 26.53 -4.86 41.47
N ASN A 546 27.71 -4.21 41.45
CA ASN A 546 28.99 -4.79 41.00
C ASN A 546 28.99 -5.29 39.53
N LYS A 547 28.13 -4.71 38.69
CA LYS A 547 27.89 -5.05 37.28
C LYS A 547 28.41 -4.01 36.28
N ARG A 548 29.24 -3.06 36.74
CA ARG A 548 29.70 -1.91 35.94
C ARG A 548 30.38 -2.32 34.63
N GLU A 549 31.31 -3.27 34.69
CA GLU A 549 32.09 -3.67 33.51
C GLU A 549 31.27 -4.50 32.52
N GLU A 550 30.31 -5.29 33.01
CA GLU A 550 29.35 -6.00 32.16
C GLU A 550 28.47 -5.02 31.37
N TYR A 551 27.92 -4.01 32.05
CA TYR A 551 27.11 -2.96 31.40
C TYR A 551 27.89 -2.21 30.31
N LYS A 552 29.14 -1.81 30.59
CA LYS A 552 30.01 -1.16 29.61
C LYS A 552 30.27 -2.07 28.41
N LYS A 553 30.54 -3.35 28.65
CA LYS A 553 30.76 -4.33 27.59
C LYS A 553 29.55 -4.45 26.69
N MET A 554 28.33 -4.55 27.24
CA MET A 554 27.10 -4.62 26.44
C MET A 554 26.89 -3.39 25.55
N TYR A 555 27.19 -2.20 26.08
CA TYR A 555 27.14 -0.97 25.29
C TYR A 555 28.17 -0.96 24.15
N ASN A 556 29.39 -1.40 24.44
CA ASN A 556 30.45 -1.51 23.43
C ASN A 556 30.12 -2.55 22.35
N ASP A 557 29.59 -3.72 22.75
CA ASP A 557 29.16 -4.76 21.82
C ASP A 557 28.06 -4.26 20.89
N PHE A 558 27.07 -3.51 21.42
CA PHE A 558 26.06 -2.85 20.61
C PHE A 558 26.65 -1.78 19.68
N PHE A 559 27.56 -0.93 20.17
CA PHE A 559 28.18 0.12 19.36
C PHE A 559 29.00 -0.43 18.18
N ILE A 560 29.74 -1.53 18.41
CA ILE A 560 30.45 -2.24 17.33
C ILE A 560 29.45 -2.76 16.30
N MET A 561 28.36 -3.40 16.75
CA MET A 561 27.31 -3.90 15.86
C MET A 561 26.63 -2.78 15.06
N ASP A 562 26.31 -1.66 15.70
CA ASP A 562 25.69 -0.47 15.09
C ASP A 562 26.55 0.09 13.95
N LYS A 563 27.85 0.24 14.21
CA LYS A 563 28.81 0.69 13.19
C LYS A 563 29.01 -0.31 12.06
N ASP A 564 29.09 -1.59 12.38
CA ASP A 564 29.32 -2.65 11.39
C ASP A 564 28.05 -2.92 10.56
N PHE A 565 26.86 -2.67 11.10
CA PHE A 565 25.59 -2.90 10.42
C PHE A 565 25.49 -2.12 9.11
N ASP A 566 25.71 -0.80 9.14
CA ASP A 566 25.63 0.04 7.94
C ASP A 566 26.62 -0.41 6.85
N VAL A 567 27.84 -0.74 7.26
CA VAL A 567 28.88 -1.22 6.35
C VAL A 567 28.50 -2.57 5.72
N ASN A 568 27.99 -3.50 6.53
CA ASN A 568 27.57 -4.82 6.05
C ASN A 568 26.30 -4.73 5.17
N PHE A 569 25.38 -3.84 5.52
CA PHE A 569 24.16 -3.61 4.76
C PHE A 569 24.47 -2.99 3.38
N GLU A 570 25.52 -2.18 3.26
CA GLU A 570 25.96 -1.63 1.97
C GLU A 570 26.33 -2.74 0.95
N TYR A 571 26.88 -3.88 1.40
CA TYR A 571 27.15 -5.01 0.52
C TYR A 571 25.86 -5.66 0.00
N TYR A 572 24.82 -5.74 0.84
CA TYR A 572 23.51 -6.20 0.41
C TYR A 572 22.92 -5.26 -0.65
N VAL A 573 22.95 -3.95 -0.41
CA VAL A 573 22.44 -2.94 -1.37
C VAL A 573 23.17 -3.05 -2.71
N LYS A 574 24.51 -3.08 -2.70
CA LYS A 574 25.30 -3.24 -3.93
C LYS A 574 24.97 -4.52 -4.69
N MET A 575 24.70 -5.61 -3.97
CA MET A 575 24.32 -6.88 -4.59
C MET A 575 22.94 -6.79 -5.25
N ILE A 576 21.95 -6.20 -4.58
CA ILE A 576 20.61 -5.98 -5.15
C ILE A 576 20.68 -5.09 -6.39
N ASP A 577 21.41 -3.97 -6.32
CA ASP A 577 21.59 -3.06 -7.45
C ASP A 577 22.26 -3.77 -8.64
N ALA A 578 23.25 -4.62 -8.36
CA ALA A 578 23.91 -5.42 -9.39
C ALA A 578 22.99 -6.47 -10.03
N CYS A 579 21.95 -6.92 -9.32
CA CYS A 579 20.94 -7.85 -9.82
C CYS A 579 19.75 -7.16 -10.53
N GLU A 580 19.61 -5.83 -10.43
CA GLU A 580 18.42 -5.09 -10.90
C GLU A 580 18.08 -5.41 -12.36
N PHE A 581 19.09 -5.49 -13.24
CA PHE A 581 18.90 -5.75 -14.66
C PHE A 581 18.18 -7.07 -14.99
N MET A 582 18.21 -8.06 -14.09
CA MET A 582 17.54 -9.33 -14.30
C MET A 582 16.00 -9.21 -14.25
N HIS A 583 15.48 -8.12 -13.70
CA HIS A 583 14.04 -7.85 -13.60
C HIS A 583 13.49 -7.11 -14.82
N HIS A 584 14.32 -6.86 -15.83
CA HIS A 584 13.96 -6.12 -17.04
C HIS A 584 14.27 -6.92 -18.30
N VAL A 585 13.44 -6.75 -19.32
CA VAL A 585 13.71 -7.31 -20.66
C VAL A 585 14.85 -6.52 -21.29
N ASN A 586 16.03 -7.15 -21.37
CA ASN A 586 17.26 -6.57 -21.88
C ASN A 586 17.77 -7.32 -23.12
N SER A 587 18.61 -6.67 -23.93
CA SER A 587 19.33 -7.37 -25.00
C SER A 587 20.40 -8.29 -24.41
N PHE A 588 20.76 -9.36 -25.12
CA PHE A 588 21.78 -10.30 -24.66
C PHE A 588 23.13 -9.62 -24.39
N GLU A 589 23.53 -8.63 -25.19
CA GLU A 589 24.74 -7.84 -24.98
C GLU A 589 24.73 -7.06 -23.65
N ILE A 590 23.57 -6.50 -23.27
CA ILE A 590 23.42 -5.78 -22.00
C ILE A 590 23.48 -6.77 -20.83
N ILE A 591 22.84 -7.94 -20.96
CA ILE A 591 22.87 -9.02 -19.96
C ILE A 591 24.30 -9.48 -19.73
N GLU A 592 25.05 -9.81 -20.80
CA GLU A 592 26.44 -10.27 -20.69
C GLU A 592 27.35 -9.23 -20.03
N ARG A 593 27.20 -7.94 -20.39
CA ARG A 593 27.97 -6.86 -19.74
C ARG A 593 27.65 -6.74 -18.25
N ASN A 594 26.37 -6.76 -17.89
CA ASN A 594 25.95 -6.61 -16.50
C ASN A 594 26.29 -7.86 -15.67
N MET A 595 26.36 -9.05 -16.27
CA MET A 595 26.84 -10.26 -15.60
C MET A 595 28.30 -10.13 -15.14
N VAL A 596 29.15 -9.42 -15.88
CA VAL A 596 30.53 -9.14 -15.47
C VAL A 596 30.56 -8.21 -14.24
N LEU A 597 29.70 -7.18 -14.23
CA LEU A 597 29.59 -6.25 -13.09
C LEU A 597 29.05 -6.96 -11.85
N LEU A 598 28.01 -7.79 -12.03
CA LEU A 598 27.46 -8.64 -10.98
C LEU A 598 28.52 -9.54 -10.39
N LYS A 599 29.37 -10.14 -11.22
CA LYS A 599 30.39 -11.07 -10.74
C LYS A 599 31.36 -10.40 -9.76
N HIS A 600 31.72 -9.14 -10.02
CA HIS A 600 32.60 -8.37 -9.15
C HIS A 600 31.98 -8.06 -7.78
N GLU A 601 30.69 -7.70 -7.73
CA GLU A 601 30.01 -7.48 -6.45
C GLU A 601 29.67 -8.81 -5.75
N GLU A 602 29.38 -9.87 -6.50
CA GLU A 602 29.18 -11.23 -5.98
C GLU A 602 30.40 -11.73 -5.19
N ASP A 603 31.62 -11.58 -5.73
CA ASP A 603 32.82 -12.06 -5.06
C ASP A 603 33.04 -11.35 -3.71
N ARG A 604 32.74 -10.04 -3.65
CA ARG A 604 32.76 -9.27 -2.40
C ARG A 604 31.68 -9.73 -1.44
N PHE A 605 30.48 -9.99 -1.95
CA PHE A 605 29.34 -10.45 -1.17
C PHE A 605 29.59 -11.84 -0.57
N LYS A 606 30.13 -12.79 -1.35
CA LYS A 606 30.54 -14.13 -0.87
C LYS A 606 31.55 -14.03 0.28
N ALA A 607 32.56 -13.18 0.15
CA ALA A 607 33.53 -12.94 1.23
C ALA A 607 32.88 -12.39 2.51
N GLN A 608 31.79 -11.62 2.39
CA GLN A 608 31.03 -11.15 3.57
C GLN A 608 30.16 -12.25 4.18
N ILE A 609 29.55 -13.12 3.38
CA ILE A 609 28.85 -14.30 3.90
C ILE A 609 29.79 -15.17 4.74
N GLU A 610 31.01 -15.42 4.27
CA GLU A 610 32.02 -16.20 5.02
C GLU A 610 32.39 -15.55 6.38
N LYS A 611 32.51 -14.21 6.40
CA LYS A 611 32.75 -13.46 7.65
C LYS A 611 31.58 -13.58 8.62
N ILE A 612 30.33 -13.48 8.13
CA ILE A 612 29.13 -13.65 8.97
C ILE A 612 29.05 -15.08 9.51
N LEU A 613 29.30 -16.09 8.69
CA LEU A 613 29.26 -17.50 9.08
C LEU A 613 30.31 -17.87 10.15
N SER A 614 31.44 -17.16 10.17
CA SER A 614 32.54 -17.38 11.13
C SER A 614 32.46 -16.51 12.39
N ASN A 615 31.67 -15.44 12.36
CA ASN A 615 31.52 -14.53 13.50
C ASN A 615 30.43 -15.04 14.46
N LYS A 616 30.84 -15.28 15.71
CA LYS A 616 29.96 -15.80 16.78
C LYS A 616 28.75 -14.92 17.07
N MET A 617 28.82 -13.60 16.85
CA MET A 617 27.69 -12.70 17.09
C MET A 617 26.46 -13.05 16.25
N TYR A 618 26.66 -13.54 15.01
CA TYR A 618 25.56 -13.90 14.11
C TYR A 618 25.04 -15.32 14.31
N SER A 619 25.74 -16.15 15.10
CA SER A 619 25.46 -17.58 15.20
C SER A 619 24.03 -17.92 15.66
N ALA A 620 23.44 -17.10 16.53
CA ALA A 620 22.08 -17.29 17.03
C ALA A 620 21.00 -17.01 15.96
N ALA A 621 21.30 -16.20 14.95
CA ALA A 621 20.38 -15.86 13.87
C ALA A 621 20.48 -16.81 12.67
N ILE A 622 21.52 -17.64 12.59
CA ILE A 622 21.79 -18.54 11.45
C ILE A 622 21.16 -19.91 11.72
N THR A 623 20.10 -20.24 10.99
CA THR A 623 19.48 -21.57 11.05
C THR A 623 20.30 -22.62 10.28
N ILE A 624 19.98 -23.91 10.47
CA ILE A 624 20.60 -25.01 9.73
C ILE A 624 20.36 -24.85 8.23
N GLU A 625 19.12 -24.57 7.83
CA GLU A 625 18.75 -24.35 6.43
C GLU A 625 19.51 -23.16 5.80
N MET A 626 19.63 -22.03 6.51
CA MET A 626 20.40 -20.89 6.02
C MET A 626 21.87 -21.26 5.78
N ARG A 627 22.44 -22.06 6.67
CA ARG A 627 23.82 -22.56 6.53
C ARG A 627 23.97 -23.48 5.32
N GLU A 628 23.00 -24.33 5.04
CA GLU A 628 22.99 -25.18 3.85
C GLU A 628 22.90 -24.36 2.56
N VAL A 629 22.01 -23.37 2.51
CA VAL A 629 21.87 -22.45 1.37
C VAL A 629 23.17 -21.70 1.12
N PHE A 630 23.79 -21.11 2.15
CA PHE A 630 25.08 -20.44 1.98
C PHE A 630 26.19 -21.39 1.60
N GLY A 631 26.22 -22.60 2.17
CA GLY A 631 27.19 -23.63 1.79
C GLY A 631 27.12 -23.95 0.30
N LYS A 632 25.90 -24.11 -0.25
CA LYS A 632 25.68 -24.33 -1.68
C LYS A 632 26.02 -23.10 -2.52
N TYR A 633 25.71 -21.89 -2.04
CA TYR A 633 26.03 -20.67 -2.76
C TYR A 633 27.54 -20.41 -2.86
N LEU A 634 28.28 -20.73 -1.80
CA LEU A 634 29.73 -20.56 -1.71
C LEU A 634 30.52 -21.69 -2.39
N SER A 635 29.92 -22.86 -2.63
CA SER A 635 30.65 -24.04 -3.13
C SER A 635 31.11 -23.93 -4.59
N GLU A 636 30.46 -23.09 -5.39
CA GLU A 636 30.69 -23.02 -6.84
C GLU A 636 30.71 -21.58 -7.36
N ASP A 637 31.30 -21.44 -8.55
CA ASP A 637 31.19 -20.24 -9.36
C ASP A 637 29.97 -20.36 -10.29
N TRP A 638 28.84 -19.85 -9.81
CA TRP A 638 27.53 -20.02 -10.44
C TRP A 638 27.40 -19.19 -11.73
N LYS A 639 26.85 -19.82 -12.77
CA LYS A 639 26.42 -19.11 -13.98
C LYS A 639 24.91 -18.86 -13.88
N TYR A 640 24.51 -17.60 -14.00
CA TYR A 640 23.08 -17.22 -13.89
C TYR A 640 22.36 -17.18 -15.24
N PHE A 641 23.11 -17.07 -16.34
CA PHE A 641 22.57 -16.98 -17.69
C PHE A 641 23.42 -17.81 -18.65
N SER A 642 22.74 -18.60 -19.48
CA SER A 642 23.38 -19.44 -20.49
C SER A 642 22.40 -19.72 -21.62
N ARG A 643 22.88 -19.95 -22.84
CA ARG A 643 22.03 -20.32 -24.00
C ARG A 643 20.83 -19.38 -24.21
N ASN A 644 21.02 -18.09 -23.96
CA ASN A 644 20.00 -17.04 -24.08
C ASN A 644 18.84 -17.16 -23.06
N GLU A 645 19.02 -17.88 -21.96
CA GLU A 645 18.03 -18.03 -20.89
C GLU A 645 18.67 -17.92 -19.49
N TYR A 646 17.85 -17.50 -18.52
CA TYR A 646 18.22 -17.47 -17.12
C TYR A 646 18.05 -18.87 -16.49
N LEU A 647 19.00 -19.25 -15.63
CA LEU A 647 18.99 -20.55 -14.96
C LEU A 647 18.25 -20.44 -13.62
N ASN A 648 16.95 -20.75 -13.64
CA ASN A 648 16.04 -20.54 -12.50
C ASN A 648 16.51 -21.18 -11.19
N GLU A 649 17.01 -22.42 -11.22
CA GLU A 649 17.50 -23.12 -10.02
C GLU A 649 18.68 -22.39 -9.36
N VAL A 650 19.53 -21.74 -10.17
CA VAL A 650 20.70 -21.00 -9.71
C VAL A 650 20.30 -19.63 -9.17
N LEU A 651 19.35 -18.97 -9.84
CA LEU A 651 18.76 -17.72 -9.37
C LEU A 651 18.04 -17.91 -8.03
N GLU A 652 17.40 -19.05 -7.81
CA GLU A 652 16.76 -19.35 -6.52
C GLU A 652 17.79 -19.40 -5.38
N ILE A 653 18.95 -20.03 -5.59
CA ILE A 653 20.03 -20.08 -4.60
C ILE A 653 20.57 -18.67 -4.31
N LEU A 654 20.78 -17.87 -5.35
CA LEU A 654 21.19 -16.47 -5.22
C LEU A 654 20.17 -15.66 -4.40
N ASN A 655 18.89 -15.70 -4.78
CA ASN A 655 17.83 -14.96 -4.12
C ASN A 655 17.67 -15.38 -2.65
N LYS A 656 17.71 -16.69 -2.36
CA LYS A 656 17.67 -17.19 -0.98
C LYS A 656 18.89 -16.73 -0.19
N SER A 657 20.08 -16.73 -0.78
CA SER A 657 21.30 -16.27 -0.10
C SER A 657 21.26 -14.78 0.22
N VAL A 658 20.83 -13.96 -0.72
CA VAL A 658 20.67 -12.51 -0.54
C VAL A 658 19.63 -12.19 0.55
N THR A 659 18.49 -12.89 0.52
CA THR A 659 17.41 -12.74 1.51
C THR A 659 17.88 -13.17 2.91
N ASN A 660 18.53 -14.33 3.02
CA ASN A 660 19.05 -14.84 4.29
C ASN A 660 20.11 -13.91 4.88
N TYR A 661 20.98 -13.33 4.06
CA TYR A 661 22.01 -12.39 4.51
C TYR A 661 21.39 -11.13 5.15
N GLN A 662 20.42 -10.52 4.47
CA GLN A 662 19.68 -9.36 5.00
C GLN A 662 18.96 -9.68 6.31
N PHE A 663 18.29 -10.84 6.37
CA PHE A 663 17.59 -11.30 7.56
C PHE A 663 18.55 -11.46 8.75
N ILE A 664 19.68 -12.13 8.55
CA ILE A 664 20.67 -12.38 9.61
C ILE A 664 21.24 -11.07 10.15
N LEU A 665 21.59 -10.12 9.27
CA LEU A 665 22.06 -8.80 9.68
C LEU A 665 21.02 -8.09 10.55
N SER A 666 19.79 -7.98 10.04
CA SER A 666 18.70 -7.25 10.69
C SER A 666 18.31 -7.90 12.03
N LYS A 667 18.20 -9.24 12.05
CA LYS A 667 17.84 -9.99 13.26
C LYS A 667 18.92 -9.89 14.33
N THR A 668 20.19 -10.04 13.96
CA THR A 668 21.32 -9.97 14.91
C THR A 668 21.44 -8.56 15.50
N TYR A 669 21.28 -7.53 14.67
CA TYR A 669 21.32 -6.15 15.12
C TYR A 669 20.18 -5.81 16.08
N PHE A 670 18.94 -6.18 15.73
CA PHE A 670 17.79 -6.02 16.61
C PHE A 670 17.98 -6.78 17.94
N GLN A 671 18.46 -8.02 17.89
CA GLN A 671 18.67 -8.84 19.08
C GLN A 671 19.75 -8.25 20.00
N THR A 672 20.85 -7.75 19.44
CA THR A 672 21.92 -7.09 20.21
C THR A 672 21.39 -5.86 20.95
N LYS A 673 20.58 -5.03 20.28
CA LYS A 673 19.88 -3.91 20.91
C LYS A 673 18.93 -4.39 22.02
N LYS A 674 18.14 -5.43 21.73
CA LYS A 674 17.17 -5.97 22.67
C LYS A 674 17.83 -6.52 23.93
N GLU A 675 18.96 -7.20 23.80
CA GLU A 675 19.74 -7.71 24.93
C GLU A 675 20.24 -6.57 25.82
N LEU A 676 20.80 -5.51 25.24
CA LEU A 676 21.21 -4.32 25.97
C LEU A 676 20.05 -3.68 26.74
N LEU A 677 18.90 -3.51 26.09
CA LEU A 677 17.71 -2.94 26.72
C LEU A 677 17.10 -3.87 27.78
N THR A 678 17.13 -5.18 27.56
CA THR A 678 16.67 -6.17 28.54
C THR A 678 17.56 -6.16 29.79
N TYR A 679 18.87 -6.02 29.60
CA TYR A 679 19.80 -5.91 30.72
C TYR A 679 19.57 -4.65 31.56
N LYS A 680 19.23 -3.51 30.93
CA LYS A 680 18.80 -2.30 31.66
C LYS A 680 17.60 -2.59 32.57
N ILE A 681 16.63 -3.39 32.12
CA ILE A 681 15.48 -3.77 32.96
C ILE A 681 15.93 -4.65 34.13
N GLN A 682 16.85 -5.59 33.91
CA GLN A 682 17.40 -6.42 34.98
C GLN A 682 18.10 -5.58 36.06
N LEU A 683 18.73 -4.47 35.69
CA LEU A 683 19.33 -3.53 36.65
C LEU A 683 18.29 -2.75 37.45
N LEU A 684 17.05 -2.58 36.96
CA LEU A 684 15.97 -1.91 37.71
C LEU A 684 15.30 -2.82 38.73
N ASN A 685 15.31 -4.13 38.48
CA ASN A 685 14.64 -5.12 39.32
C ASN A 685 15.51 -5.64 40.48
N ASN A 686 16.78 -5.24 40.54
CA ASN A 686 17.77 -5.61 41.57
C ASN A 686 18.23 -4.36 42.32
#